data_AF-A0A7L3XCT1-F1
#
_entry.id   AF-A0A7L3XCT1-F1
#
_cell.length_a   1.000
_cell.length_b   1.000
_cell.length_c   1.000
_cell.angle_alpha   90.00
_cell.angle_beta   90.00
_cell.angle_gamma   90.00
#
_symmetry.space_group_name_H-M   'P 1'
#
loop_
_entity.id
_entity.type
_entity.pdbx_description
1 polymer ?
#
loop_
_entity_poly.entity_id
_entity_poly.type
_entity_poly.pdbx_seq_one_letter_code
_entity_poly.pdbx_strand_id
1 'polypeptide(L)'
;MSLLRRRAALLGPARLRGAGIPWSVLRNYSSASATEKARRNAICERTELLEVLKARVKQLQASNVPEVTVNKVELAPLGNDKYQDPLRKSAAPGPAEEEPAPRGRDESPARPSSWVEKLKKEMYIRQLKVERKLSIAASQLALEGQTKAKPKGKAKTKAKAKAKKSLKSPKAKVAAAWSQSHAGPQGVYARGKPRVAAVKEGAKAQRPRRVLEDKDSSQYKILQQTIQSNLECFLFLQQPEEAERFLLLYHRSPVKRRLLNVNAYNIVMRSWARKGHLQRISRLFSMLESVGLRPSLDSYAAALECMGRDQSSTKAIWRCVQQLKNDGFHVDDLFQKCLFEEDEKEKVLRAIRIVQPNYQLPPPPNPQTCKTSLLQDFYSKEKMVSYPKLDFSVQELQERFQQQLEMELDNTVTIESVESTKPLTPQAIKARKLLATLRSQWRDSILQALQRSKNSMSKLKTASGYNILYPYLCLLPDEEYVDIMLQILNTLSPQGESLAVLARELGSKVYNRYITQRKLRSRQLEKVREVYGDYIHLLAKDSQPNEYLPREYWEKLVGEAGFGPSLNLKDCSWPYMLVMRLGMHMLELLVHAVKVPRNVLNPRLEPKLIPVLYHIYSFRSSWQVGLIKPHPIFSQIVSDAAETLLTFNSSALPMLCPPVPWTSPHFGAFVLNDTKLMRLVDGAVQHQLLLEQCPLVNLHPVLDALNQLGNCAWKINQPVLDIIISIFNDKGNEKLDIPPPISEAPRPSAAPSNSSTWNKSQKHELLLCKKKTAEMHSLRMDALYKLSIANYVRDKVFWFPHNMDFRGRTYPCPPYFNHLGNDVTRAILLFAEGRPLGPKGLDWLKIHLINLTGLKKKDALQERLEYANEIMEEILDSADHPLTGRKWWMNTDEPWQALACCMEIAKASRSPDPAAYISHFPVHQDGSCNGLQHYAALGRDLIGAISVNLMPCNVPQDVYSAVAQQVEEFRKKDAEQGVKIARVLQGFISRKVVKQTVMTVVYGVTRYGGRLQMEKRLKEIDEFPE
;
A
#
# COMPACT_ATOMS: atom_id res chain seq x y z
N MET A 1 27.16 -22.71 -3.99
CA MET A 1 28.00 -21.58 -4.44
C MET A 1 29.47 -21.94 -4.68
N SER A 2 30.17 -22.67 -3.81
CA SER A 2 31.61 -22.99 -3.99
C SER A 2 31.91 -23.92 -5.18
N LEU A 3 31.11 -24.98 -5.37
CA LEU A 3 31.38 -26.05 -6.36
C LEU A 3 31.32 -25.63 -7.84
N LEU A 4 30.62 -24.54 -8.19
CA LEU A 4 30.48 -24.10 -9.59
C LEU A 4 31.73 -23.39 -10.15
N ARG A 5 32.71 -23.00 -9.31
CA ARG A 5 33.93 -22.30 -9.77
C ARG A 5 35.00 -23.20 -10.40
N ARG A 6 34.89 -24.54 -10.31
CA ARG A 6 35.96 -25.47 -10.76
C ARG A 6 35.79 -26.12 -12.14
N ARG A 7 34.74 -25.79 -12.92
CA ARG A 7 34.52 -26.39 -14.27
C ARG A 7 34.68 -25.43 -15.46
N ALA A 8 35.05 -24.16 -15.25
CA ALA A 8 35.09 -23.13 -16.29
C ALA A 8 36.49 -22.89 -16.93
N ALA A 9 37.46 -23.79 -16.73
CA ALA A 9 38.88 -23.52 -16.98
C ALA A 9 39.58 -24.46 -17.99
N LEU A 10 38.84 -25.28 -18.75
CA LEU A 10 39.40 -26.42 -19.51
C LEU A 10 38.94 -26.57 -20.97
N LEU A 11 38.49 -25.51 -21.63
CA LEU A 11 38.22 -25.52 -23.09
C LEU A 11 38.79 -24.26 -23.76
N GLY A 12 39.88 -24.45 -24.52
CA GLY A 12 40.47 -23.43 -25.39
C GLY A 12 39.86 -23.45 -26.81
N PRO A 13 40.09 -22.40 -27.64
CA PRO A 13 39.39 -22.24 -28.91
C PRO A 13 40.11 -22.93 -30.09
N ALA A 14 39.51 -23.99 -30.63
CA ALA A 14 39.87 -24.52 -31.94
C ALA A 14 39.26 -23.65 -33.07
N ARG A 15 40.02 -23.42 -34.15
CA ARG A 15 39.56 -22.72 -35.36
C ARG A 15 39.15 -23.71 -36.45
N LEU A 16 38.01 -23.49 -37.08
CA LEU A 16 37.77 -23.86 -38.48
C LEU A 16 37.00 -22.73 -39.17
N ARG A 17 37.23 -22.54 -40.48
CA ARG A 17 36.59 -21.50 -41.30
C ARG A 17 35.71 -22.15 -42.37
N GLY A 18 34.55 -21.57 -42.63
CA GLY A 18 33.65 -21.89 -43.74
C GLY A 18 32.67 -20.73 -43.94
N ALA A 19 32.33 -20.41 -45.18
CA ALA A 19 31.49 -19.26 -45.52
C ALA A 19 29.98 -19.58 -45.37
N GLY A 20 29.09 -18.60 -45.17
CA GLY A 20 29.33 -17.18 -44.91
C GLY A 20 28.04 -16.35 -44.89
N ILE A 21 28.04 -15.23 -44.16
CA ILE A 21 27.04 -14.13 -44.17
C ILE A 21 27.69 -12.92 -43.43
N PRO A 22 27.35 -11.64 -43.75
CA PRO A 22 28.25 -10.50 -43.46
C PRO A 22 28.49 -10.16 -41.97
N TRP A 23 29.76 -9.91 -41.63
CA TRP A 23 30.27 -9.60 -40.28
C TRP A 23 30.43 -8.09 -40.00
N SER A 24 29.38 -7.28 -40.18
CA SER A 24 29.47 -5.81 -40.12
C SER A 24 28.88 -5.13 -38.86
N VAL A 25 28.21 -5.87 -37.96
CA VAL A 25 27.43 -5.28 -36.85
C VAL A 25 28.20 -5.21 -35.51
N LEU A 26 29.38 -5.83 -35.40
CA LEU A 26 30.02 -6.12 -34.10
C LEU A 26 31.47 -5.58 -33.91
N ARG A 27 31.73 -4.33 -34.31
CA ARG A 27 32.83 -3.53 -33.71
C ARG A 27 32.63 -2.02 -33.92
N ASN A 28 32.32 -1.31 -32.84
CA ASN A 28 32.51 0.15 -32.77
C ASN A 28 32.57 0.65 -31.30
N TYR A 29 33.49 0.07 -30.52
CA TYR A 29 33.92 0.60 -29.23
C TYR A 29 35.40 1.00 -29.33
N SER A 30 35.66 2.31 -29.44
CA SER A 30 37.01 2.87 -29.40
C SER A 30 37.58 2.82 -27.97
N SER A 31 38.89 2.64 -27.87
CA SER A 31 39.63 2.35 -26.63
C SER A 31 39.93 3.60 -25.79
N ALA A 32 38.88 4.26 -25.27
CA ALA A 32 39.00 5.09 -24.07
C ALA A 32 38.82 4.19 -22.84
N SER A 33 39.70 4.29 -21.84
CA SER A 33 39.68 3.32 -20.72
C SER A 33 38.37 3.41 -19.92
N ALA A 34 37.76 2.25 -19.61
CA ALA A 34 36.56 2.20 -18.78
C ALA A 34 36.79 2.86 -17.41
N THR A 35 38.02 2.77 -16.89
CA THR A 35 38.53 3.41 -15.68
C THR A 35 38.42 4.93 -15.70
N GLU A 36 38.65 5.58 -16.85
CA GLU A 36 38.59 7.03 -16.98
C GLU A 36 37.16 7.55 -17.11
N LYS A 37 36.30 6.83 -17.84
CA LYS A 37 34.86 7.12 -17.87
C LYS A 37 34.21 6.89 -16.50
N ALA A 38 34.58 5.81 -15.82
CA ALA A 38 34.19 5.56 -14.43
C ALA A 38 34.70 6.65 -13.47
N ARG A 39 35.93 7.15 -13.65
CA ARG A 39 36.44 8.31 -12.88
C ARG A 39 35.61 9.57 -13.12
N ARG A 40 35.31 9.94 -14.37
CA ARG A 40 34.49 11.14 -14.67
C ARG A 40 33.08 11.01 -14.06
N ASN A 41 32.43 9.86 -14.21
CA ASN A 41 31.13 9.60 -13.58
C ASN A 41 31.21 9.65 -12.05
N ALA A 42 32.16 8.95 -11.42
CA ALA A 42 32.32 8.94 -9.96
C ALA A 42 32.75 10.30 -9.37
N ILE A 43 33.33 11.20 -10.18
CA ILE A 43 33.55 12.60 -9.81
C ILE A 43 32.22 13.37 -9.86
N CYS A 44 31.43 13.22 -10.93
CA CYS A 44 30.11 13.83 -11.09
C CYS A 44 29.15 13.42 -9.95
N GLU A 45 29.04 12.11 -9.69
CA GLU A 45 28.27 11.53 -8.59
C GLU A 45 28.78 12.03 -7.22
N ARG A 46 30.08 12.26 -7.05
CA ARG A 46 30.63 12.88 -5.83
C ARG A 46 30.24 14.35 -5.70
N THR A 47 30.26 15.13 -6.78
CA THR A 47 29.81 16.53 -6.75
C THR A 47 28.31 16.62 -6.50
N GLU A 48 27.48 15.77 -7.10
CA GLU A 48 26.04 15.68 -6.84
C GLU A 48 25.76 15.29 -5.39
N LEU A 49 26.43 14.26 -4.87
CA LEU A 49 26.30 13.87 -3.46
C LEU A 49 26.79 14.98 -2.51
N LEU A 50 27.86 15.71 -2.87
CA LEU A 50 28.32 16.87 -2.12
C LEU A 50 27.32 18.02 -2.17
N GLU A 51 26.65 18.31 -3.29
CA GLU A 51 25.58 19.32 -3.36
C GLU A 51 24.35 18.90 -2.54
N VAL A 52 23.94 17.63 -2.59
CA VAL A 52 22.85 17.11 -1.75
C VAL A 52 23.21 17.19 -0.25
N LEU A 53 24.45 16.85 0.11
CA LEU A 53 24.92 16.97 1.50
C LEU A 53 25.07 18.43 1.94
N LYS A 54 25.60 19.33 1.09
CA LYS A 54 25.61 20.79 1.35
C LYS A 54 24.20 21.34 1.50
N ALA A 55 23.25 20.91 0.68
CA ALA A 55 21.85 21.31 0.78
C ALA A 55 21.22 20.82 2.10
N ARG A 56 21.55 19.60 2.53
CA ARG A 56 21.11 19.06 3.84
C ARG A 56 21.78 19.75 5.03
N VAL A 57 23.06 20.12 4.93
CA VAL A 57 23.74 20.95 5.95
C VAL A 57 23.15 22.35 6.00
N LYS A 58 22.92 23.01 4.85
CA LYS A 58 22.21 24.29 4.79
C LYS A 58 20.78 24.21 5.35
N GLN A 59 20.08 23.08 5.16
CA GLN A 59 18.77 22.85 5.77
C GLN A 59 18.85 22.74 7.30
N LEU A 60 19.85 22.02 7.83
CA LEU A 60 20.07 21.89 9.27
C LEU A 60 20.55 23.20 9.91
N GLN A 61 21.29 24.04 9.17
CA GLN A 61 21.66 25.39 9.58
C GLN A 61 20.46 26.35 9.55
N ALA A 62 19.61 26.27 8.53
CA ALA A 62 18.40 27.09 8.42
C ALA A 62 17.27 26.71 9.39
N SER A 63 17.35 25.54 10.04
CA SER A 63 16.51 25.20 11.19
C SER A 63 16.96 25.82 12.52
N ASN A 64 18.10 26.52 12.55
CA ASN A 64 18.46 27.42 13.64
C ASN A 64 18.07 28.86 13.24
N VAL A 65 17.30 29.51 14.11
CA VAL A 65 16.57 30.76 13.86
C VAL A 65 17.51 31.98 13.77
N PRO A 66 17.34 32.87 12.77
CA PRO A 66 17.69 34.29 12.87
C PRO A 66 16.51 35.10 13.43
N GLU A 67 16.81 36.14 14.21
CA GLU A 67 15.83 36.87 15.02
C GLU A 67 14.80 37.66 14.18
N VAL A 68 13.54 37.69 14.65
CA VAL A 68 12.52 38.64 14.18
C VAL A 68 12.22 39.60 15.33
N THR A 69 12.31 40.90 15.07
CA THR A 69 12.07 41.97 16.05
C THR A 69 10.59 42.10 16.39
N VAL A 70 10.19 41.57 17.54
CA VAL A 70 8.84 41.73 18.10
C VAL A 70 8.75 43.02 18.91
N ASN A 71 7.81 43.90 18.56
CA ASN A 71 7.48 45.07 19.38
C ASN A 71 6.80 44.63 20.69
N LYS A 72 7.17 45.27 21.80
CA LYS A 72 6.68 44.91 23.15
C LYS A 72 5.17 45.04 23.30
N VAL A 73 4.57 44.05 23.96
CA VAL A 73 3.35 44.19 24.76
C VAL A 73 3.73 43.84 26.20
N GLU A 74 3.17 44.56 27.17
CA GLU A 74 3.63 44.53 28.56
C GLU A 74 2.96 43.43 29.40
N LEU A 75 3.72 42.83 30.32
CA LEU A 75 3.20 42.02 31.43
C LEU A 75 3.91 42.44 32.72
N ALA A 76 3.14 42.52 33.81
CA ALA A 76 3.59 43.04 35.11
C ALA A 76 4.40 41.99 35.91
N PRO A 77 5.25 42.42 36.87
CA PRO A 77 6.34 41.58 37.40
C PRO A 77 5.98 40.74 38.64
N LEU A 78 6.73 39.65 38.82
CA LEU A 78 6.97 38.98 40.10
C LEU A 78 8.49 38.98 40.40
N GLY A 79 8.86 39.05 41.68
CA GLY A 79 10.19 39.51 42.13
C GLY A 79 11.32 38.48 42.17
N ASN A 80 12.55 38.98 42.30
CA ASN A 80 13.80 38.23 42.46
C ASN A 80 14.08 37.79 43.91
N ASP A 81 14.80 36.67 44.07
CA ASP A 81 16.04 36.51 44.87
C ASP A 81 16.40 34.99 44.99
N LYS A 82 17.63 34.50 45.17
CA LYS A 82 19.03 35.01 45.00
C LYS A 82 20.04 33.81 45.14
N TYR A 83 21.33 34.03 44.81
CA TYR A 83 22.50 33.13 44.97
C TYR A 83 22.48 31.80 44.15
N GLN A 84 23.52 31.27 43.49
CA GLN A 84 25.00 31.28 43.52
C GLN A 84 25.67 30.02 44.11
N ASP A 85 26.78 29.62 43.47
CA ASP A 85 27.54 28.36 43.56
C ASP A 85 28.84 28.52 44.38
N PRO A 86 29.34 27.46 45.06
CA PRO A 86 30.78 27.18 44.97
C PRO A 86 31.22 25.69 44.98
N LEU A 87 32.38 25.43 44.35
CA LEU A 87 33.10 24.14 44.26
C LEU A 87 34.27 23.99 45.28
N ARG A 88 34.59 22.76 45.75
CA ARG A 88 35.94 22.08 45.74
C ARG A 88 36.32 21.16 46.95
N LYS A 89 37.03 20.05 46.63
CA LYS A 89 38.02 19.26 47.47
C LYS A 89 37.44 18.48 48.70
N SER A 90 38.03 17.46 49.33
CA SER A 90 39.22 16.54 49.21
C SER A 90 39.08 15.42 50.31
N ALA A 91 39.77 14.27 50.45
CA ALA A 91 40.62 13.34 49.69
C ALA A 91 41.16 12.22 50.65
N ALA A 92 41.18 10.91 50.26
CA ALA A 92 41.97 9.76 50.77
C ALA A 92 41.86 9.32 52.28
N PRO A 93 42.45 8.18 52.76
CA PRO A 93 43.02 6.97 52.11
C PRO A 93 42.38 5.62 52.59
N GLY A 94 43.02 4.45 52.33
CA GLY A 94 42.62 3.10 52.80
C GLY A 94 43.66 2.40 53.71
N PRO A 95 43.51 1.09 54.02
CA PRO A 95 44.55 0.11 53.59
C PRO A 95 43.97 -1.28 53.17
N ALA A 96 44.81 -2.32 53.06
CA ALA A 96 44.50 -3.67 52.53
C ALA A 96 45.42 -4.78 53.12
N GLU A 97 45.03 -6.07 52.98
CA GLU A 97 45.79 -7.35 53.21
C GLU A 97 44.80 -8.53 52.98
N GLU A 98 45.15 -9.80 52.74
CA GLU A 98 46.20 -10.41 51.88
C GLU A 98 45.74 -11.85 51.45
N GLU A 99 46.56 -12.60 50.68
CA GLU A 99 46.23 -13.93 50.08
C GLU A 99 46.82 -15.11 50.92
N PRO A 100 46.46 -16.42 50.71
CA PRO A 100 46.88 -17.18 49.51
C PRO A 100 45.96 -18.34 49.02
N ALA A 101 46.24 -18.84 47.80
CA ALA A 101 45.64 -20.06 47.23
C ALA A 101 46.58 -21.30 47.24
N PRO A 102 46.00 -22.51 47.12
CA PRO A 102 46.27 -23.38 45.96
C PRO A 102 45.06 -24.26 45.54
N ARG A 103 45.02 -25.10 44.48
CA ARG A 103 45.59 -25.30 43.10
C ARG A 103 44.80 -26.49 42.51
N GLY A 104 44.61 -26.74 41.19
CA GLY A 104 44.99 -26.09 39.94
C GLY A 104 44.69 -27.04 38.74
N ARG A 105 45.02 -26.61 37.49
CA ARG A 105 44.87 -27.33 36.18
C ARG A 105 43.43 -27.47 35.61
N ASP A 106 43.17 -27.40 34.30
CA ASP A 106 43.91 -26.74 33.19
C ASP A 106 43.01 -26.54 31.93
N GLU A 107 43.61 -25.98 30.85
CA GLU A 107 43.10 -25.80 29.48
C GLU A 107 42.25 -24.53 29.16
N SER A 108 42.32 -24.10 27.89
CA SER A 108 42.10 -22.69 27.48
C SER A 108 41.09 -22.49 26.32
N PRO A 109 40.25 -21.44 26.35
CA PRO A 109 39.36 -21.08 25.25
C PRO A 109 40.04 -20.25 24.14
N ALA A 110 39.55 -20.38 22.90
CA ALA A 110 40.17 -19.80 21.70
C ALA A 110 40.00 -18.27 21.55
N ARG A 111 41.00 -17.61 20.93
CA ARG A 111 41.04 -16.16 20.69
C ARG A 111 40.11 -15.69 19.56
N PRO A 112 39.49 -14.49 19.65
CA PRO A 112 38.82 -13.83 18.52
C PRO A 112 39.78 -13.46 17.38
N SER A 113 39.26 -13.32 16.15
CA SER A 113 40.09 -12.99 14.98
C SER A 113 40.45 -11.49 14.90
N SER A 114 41.73 -11.20 14.66
CA SER A 114 42.29 -9.83 14.72
C SER A 114 41.68 -8.82 13.73
N TRP A 115 40.96 -9.30 12.71
CA TRP A 115 40.19 -8.45 11.79
C TRP A 115 39.07 -7.66 12.48
N VAL A 116 38.40 -8.23 13.49
CA VAL A 116 37.27 -7.55 14.15
C VAL A 116 37.74 -6.37 15.00
N GLU A 117 38.85 -6.55 15.73
CA GLU A 117 39.48 -5.45 16.48
C GLU A 117 40.08 -4.39 15.54
N LYS A 118 40.72 -4.81 14.45
CA LYS A 118 41.24 -3.89 13.43
C LYS A 118 40.12 -3.03 12.82
N LEU A 119 38.95 -3.61 12.55
CA LEU A 119 37.76 -2.88 12.11
C LEU A 119 37.23 -1.90 13.18
N LYS A 120 37.11 -2.32 14.43
CA LYS A 120 36.71 -1.41 15.54
C LYS A 120 37.69 -0.25 15.71
N LYS A 121 39.00 -0.53 15.65
CA LYS A 121 40.07 0.47 15.75
C LYS A 121 40.08 1.42 14.55
N GLU A 122 39.84 0.93 13.34
CA GLU A 122 39.64 1.78 12.16
C GLU A 122 38.38 2.66 12.27
N MET A 123 37.25 2.13 12.74
CA MET A 123 36.03 2.92 12.93
C MET A 123 36.24 4.03 13.96
N TYR A 124 36.89 3.73 15.09
CA TYR A 124 37.25 4.72 16.10
C TYR A 124 38.22 5.80 15.56
N ILE A 125 39.24 5.41 14.80
CA ILE A 125 40.16 6.35 14.14
C ILE A 125 39.44 7.21 13.08
N ARG A 126 38.44 6.66 12.38
CA ARG A 126 37.61 7.42 11.43
C ARG A 126 36.71 8.42 12.17
N GLN A 127 36.10 8.03 13.29
CA GLN A 127 35.29 8.90 14.14
C GLN A 127 36.13 10.07 14.70
N LEU A 128 37.28 9.80 15.33
CA LEU A 128 38.20 10.83 15.79
C LEU A 128 38.68 11.76 14.67
N LYS A 129 38.87 11.25 13.44
CA LYS A 129 39.21 12.08 12.26
C LYS A 129 38.04 12.92 11.75
N VAL A 130 36.78 12.56 12.02
CA VAL A 130 35.60 13.38 11.74
C VAL A 130 35.43 14.46 12.83
N GLU A 131 35.51 14.09 14.10
CA GLU A 131 35.42 15.00 15.24
C GLU A 131 36.53 16.07 15.19
N ARG A 132 37.78 15.67 14.90
CA ARG A 132 38.89 16.62 14.74
C ARG A 132 38.72 17.54 13.51
N LYS A 133 38.06 17.08 12.44
CA LYS A 133 37.71 17.93 11.28
C LYS A 133 36.59 18.92 11.60
N LEU A 134 35.57 18.50 12.37
CA LEU A 134 34.50 19.37 12.83
C LEU A 134 35.04 20.46 13.79
N SER A 135 35.95 20.08 14.69
CA SER A 135 36.67 21.02 15.55
C SER A 135 37.50 22.03 14.76
N ILE A 136 38.30 21.59 13.77
CA ILE A 136 39.09 22.50 12.92
C ILE A 136 38.17 23.45 12.12
N ALA A 137 37.07 22.94 11.56
CA ALA A 137 36.11 23.77 10.82
C ALA A 137 35.44 24.82 11.72
N ALA A 138 35.09 24.48 12.97
CA ALA A 138 34.55 25.42 13.94
C ALA A 138 35.57 26.52 14.29
N SER A 139 36.84 26.17 14.51
CA SER A 139 37.90 27.15 14.78
C SER A 139 38.22 28.05 13.58
N GLN A 140 38.10 27.55 12.35
CA GLN A 140 38.28 28.38 11.14
C GLN A 140 37.13 29.38 10.97
N LEU A 141 35.88 28.94 11.16
CA LEU A 141 34.71 29.82 11.12
C LEU A 141 34.75 30.91 12.21
N ALA A 142 35.38 30.64 13.36
CA ALA A 142 35.58 31.64 14.41
C ALA A 142 36.59 32.74 14.02
N LEU A 143 37.60 32.44 13.18
CA LEU A 143 38.58 33.44 12.70
C LEU A 143 38.02 34.31 11.57
N GLU A 144 37.25 33.72 10.66
CA GLU A 144 36.69 34.45 9.50
C GLU A 144 35.67 35.53 9.90
N GLY A 145 35.07 35.44 11.09
CA GLY A 145 34.13 36.41 11.64
C GLY A 145 34.73 37.76 12.07
N GLN A 146 36.07 37.94 12.10
CA GLN A 146 36.72 39.13 12.68
C GLN A 146 37.56 39.98 11.71
N THR A 147 37.30 39.97 10.40
CA THR A 147 37.98 40.91 9.47
C THR A 147 37.09 41.52 8.37
N LYS A 148 36.42 42.66 8.69
CA LYS A 148 36.20 43.79 7.74
C LYS A 148 35.45 44.98 8.40
N ALA A 149 36.20 45.95 8.93
CA ALA A 149 35.71 47.29 9.21
C ALA A 149 36.85 48.32 9.12
N LYS A 150 36.74 49.32 8.24
CA LYS A 150 37.51 50.59 8.29
C LYS A 150 36.63 51.73 7.74
N PRO A 151 36.73 52.96 8.29
CA PRO A 151 35.68 53.98 8.14
C PRO A 151 35.98 55.06 7.09
N LYS A 152 34.95 55.85 6.73
CA LYS A 152 35.04 57.18 6.10
C LYS A 152 33.98 58.12 6.67
N GLY A 153 34.26 59.43 6.65
CA GLY A 153 33.27 60.50 6.85
C GLY A 153 33.19 61.10 8.26
N LYS A 154 33.54 62.39 8.42
CA LYS A 154 33.32 63.20 9.63
C LYS A 154 32.39 64.38 9.32
N ALA A 155 31.30 64.52 10.08
CA ALA A 155 30.62 65.81 10.36
C ALA A 155 29.77 65.63 11.63
N LYS A 156 30.23 66.05 12.82
CA LYS A 156 30.15 67.39 13.43
C LYS A 156 28.73 67.86 13.80
N THR A 157 28.40 67.78 15.11
CA THR A 157 27.67 68.76 15.95
C THR A 157 26.24 69.20 15.54
N LYS A 158 25.31 69.53 16.45
CA LYS A 158 25.41 70.14 17.81
C LYS A 158 24.18 69.72 18.66
N ALA A 159 24.04 70.19 19.89
CA ALA A 159 22.97 69.78 20.82
C ALA A 159 22.18 70.97 21.44
N LYS A 160 20.90 70.75 21.81
CA LYS A 160 20.21 71.18 23.07
C LYS A 160 18.66 71.33 22.97
N ALA A 161 17.96 70.50 23.76
CA ALA A 161 17.00 70.87 24.85
C ALA A 161 15.60 71.50 24.62
N LYS A 162 14.60 70.88 25.32
CA LYS A 162 13.35 71.45 25.94
C LYS A 162 12.22 71.99 25.01
N ALA A 163 10.94 72.08 25.42
CA ALA A 163 10.12 71.35 26.43
C ALA A 163 8.60 71.67 26.31
N LYS A 164 7.75 70.75 26.84
CA LYS A 164 6.29 70.82 27.18
C LYS A 164 5.48 72.14 27.02
N LYS A 165 4.26 72.02 26.47
CA LYS A 165 2.92 72.55 26.93
C LYS A 165 1.84 72.24 25.86
N SER A 166 0.51 72.26 26.07
CA SER A 166 -0.35 71.91 27.23
C SER A 166 -1.85 72.00 26.87
N LEU A 167 -2.69 71.13 27.47
CA LEU A 167 -4.17 71.19 27.69
C LEU A 167 -5.06 72.20 26.91
N LYS A 168 -6.24 71.72 26.49
CA LYS A 168 -7.54 72.15 27.06
C LYS A 168 -8.70 71.16 26.81
N SER A 169 -9.81 71.39 27.50
CA SER A 169 -11.05 70.60 27.67
C SER A 169 -12.28 71.42 27.12
N PRO A 170 -13.60 71.20 27.39
CA PRO A 170 -14.29 70.28 28.35
C PRO A 170 -15.69 69.67 28.01
N LYS A 171 -16.04 68.61 28.78
CA LYS A 171 -17.33 68.24 29.45
C LYS A 171 -18.75 68.66 28.92
N ALA A 172 -19.56 67.62 28.61
CA ALA A 172 -20.72 67.07 29.39
C ALA A 172 -22.22 67.40 29.09
N LYS A 173 -23.06 66.36 29.32
CA LYS A 173 -24.55 66.28 29.43
C LYS A 173 -25.34 66.53 28.12
N VAL A 174 -26.51 65.95 27.81
CA VAL A 174 -27.52 65.07 28.49
C VAL A 174 -28.13 64.10 27.42
N ALA A 175 -29.09 63.16 27.57
CA ALA A 175 -29.93 62.54 28.64
C ALA A 175 -30.56 61.21 28.09
N ALA A 176 -31.28 60.45 28.95
CA ALA A 176 -32.42 59.54 28.65
C ALA A 176 -32.27 58.33 27.67
N ALA A 177 -32.91 57.16 27.87
CA ALA A 177 -33.57 56.58 29.06
C ALA A 177 -33.77 55.05 28.90
N TRP A 178 -33.78 54.32 30.03
CA TRP A 178 -34.62 53.14 30.41
C TRP A 178 -34.74 51.93 29.45
N SER A 179 -34.94 50.68 29.90
CA SER A 179 -34.81 49.97 31.20
C SER A 179 -34.92 48.45 30.89
N GLN A 180 -34.80 47.45 31.79
CA GLN A 180 -34.61 47.38 33.24
C GLN A 180 -33.99 46.00 33.58
N SER A 181 -33.28 45.82 34.71
CA SER A 181 -32.94 44.46 35.21
C SER A 181 -32.64 44.41 36.72
N HIS A 182 -32.83 43.21 37.28
CA HIS A 182 -32.40 42.72 38.61
C HIS A 182 -33.08 43.25 39.89
N ALA A 183 -33.44 42.30 40.76
CA ALA A 183 -33.35 42.41 42.22
C ALA A 183 -32.90 41.06 42.81
N GLY A 184 -32.10 41.09 43.88
CA GLY A 184 -31.79 39.95 44.76
C GLY A 184 -32.57 40.09 46.07
N PRO A 185 -31.99 39.90 47.29
CA PRO A 185 -30.56 39.68 47.60
C PRO A 185 -30.32 38.69 48.79
N GLN A 186 -29.21 38.87 49.53
CA GLN A 186 -28.78 38.22 50.81
C GLN A 186 -28.10 36.83 50.67
N GLY A 187 -27.12 36.45 51.51
CA GLY A 187 -26.49 37.14 52.65
C GLY A 187 -25.10 36.56 53.04
N VAL A 188 -24.30 37.32 53.77
CA VAL A 188 -22.85 37.10 54.05
C VAL A 188 -22.59 36.20 55.28
N TYR A 189 -21.54 35.36 55.28
CA TYR A 189 -20.45 35.27 56.31
C TYR A 189 -19.50 34.07 56.08
N ALA A 190 -18.29 34.08 56.69
CA ALA A 190 -17.26 33.06 56.49
C ALA A 190 -16.28 32.90 57.68
N ARG A 191 -15.87 31.66 58.01
CA ARG A 191 -14.64 31.29 58.75
C ARG A 191 -14.43 29.76 58.81
N GLY A 192 -13.17 29.31 58.94
CA GLY A 192 -12.81 27.96 59.44
C GLY A 192 -12.13 27.00 58.45
N LYS A 193 -10.97 26.46 58.84
CA LYS A 193 -10.35 25.21 58.31
C LYS A 193 -10.27 24.21 59.49
N PRO A 194 -10.15 22.90 59.26
CA PRO A 194 -8.80 22.31 59.25
C PRO A 194 -8.56 21.09 58.33
N ARG A 195 -7.26 20.90 58.00
CA ARG A 195 -6.51 19.65 57.71
C ARG A 195 -7.25 18.35 57.31
N VAL A 196 -6.79 17.77 56.19
CA VAL A 196 -6.39 16.34 56.13
C VAL A 196 -4.96 16.26 55.58
N ALA A 197 -4.18 15.26 56.01
CA ALA A 197 -2.76 15.13 55.73
C ALA A 197 -2.44 14.65 54.30
N ALA A 198 -1.26 15.03 53.79
CA ALA A 198 -0.67 14.44 52.60
C ALA A 198 0.27 13.29 52.98
N VAL A 199 -0.01 12.08 52.50
CA VAL A 199 0.91 10.94 52.55
C VAL A 199 1.61 10.82 51.19
N LYS A 200 2.92 10.56 51.20
CA LYS A 200 3.71 10.31 49.99
C LYS A 200 3.80 8.81 49.72
N GLU A 201 3.32 8.36 48.57
CA GLU A 201 3.81 7.13 47.94
C GLU A 201 4.39 7.44 46.55
N GLY A 202 5.51 6.78 46.22
CA GLY A 202 6.40 7.19 45.15
C GLY A 202 6.23 6.42 43.84
N ALA A 203 5.20 6.72 43.05
CA ALA A 203 5.07 6.20 41.69
C ALA A 203 6.13 6.81 40.75
N LYS A 204 7.28 6.15 40.59
CA LYS A 204 8.30 6.51 39.59
C LYS A 204 7.77 6.29 38.17
N ALA A 205 7.18 7.33 37.58
CA ALA A 205 6.76 7.33 36.17
C ALA A 205 7.97 7.04 35.25
N GLN A 206 8.06 5.81 34.75
CA GLN A 206 9.08 5.45 33.77
C GLN A 206 8.78 6.17 32.45
N ARG A 207 9.71 7.03 32.01
CA ARG A 207 9.72 7.49 30.61
C ARG A 207 9.76 6.26 29.69
N PRO A 208 8.94 6.18 28.64
CA PRO A 208 8.97 5.05 27.73
C PRO A 208 10.37 4.93 27.12
N ARG A 209 11.02 3.78 27.33
CA ARG A 209 12.29 3.47 26.68
C ARG A 209 12.08 3.53 25.17
N ARG A 210 12.87 4.34 24.47
CA ARG A 210 12.98 4.22 23.01
C ARG A 210 13.47 2.81 22.71
N VAL A 211 12.62 2.00 22.08
CA VAL A 211 13.01 0.67 21.60
C VAL A 211 13.94 0.86 20.41
N LEU A 212 15.24 0.80 20.68
CA LEU A 212 16.22 0.44 19.68
C LEU A 212 16.04 -1.07 19.45
N GLU A 213 15.38 -1.43 18.36
CA GLU A 213 15.18 -2.84 18.00
C GLU A 213 16.53 -3.51 17.73
N ASP A 214 16.85 -4.56 18.49
CA ASP A 214 17.90 -5.50 18.10
C ASP A 214 17.48 -6.21 16.82
N LYS A 215 18.25 -5.99 15.75
CA LYS A 215 17.98 -6.58 14.42
C LYS A 215 17.85 -8.11 14.47
N ASP A 216 18.55 -8.75 15.39
CA ASP A 216 18.54 -10.20 15.60
C ASP A 216 17.15 -10.71 16.04
N SER A 217 16.38 -9.91 16.78
CA SER A 217 14.99 -10.24 17.18
C SER A 217 14.07 -10.40 15.97
N SER A 218 14.22 -9.54 14.95
CA SER A 218 13.43 -9.62 13.71
C SER A 218 13.72 -10.90 12.92
N GLN A 219 14.99 -11.30 12.81
CA GLN A 219 15.39 -12.51 12.10
C GLN A 219 14.93 -13.77 12.85
N TYR A 220 14.97 -13.73 14.18
CA TYR A 220 14.48 -14.79 15.06
C TYR A 220 12.98 -15.06 14.83
N LYS A 221 12.14 -14.01 14.81
CA LYS A 221 10.69 -14.15 14.55
C LYS A 221 10.41 -14.73 13.15
N ILE A 222 11.16 -14.32 12.13
CA ILE A 222 11.05 -14.88 10.77
C ILE A 222 11.40 -16.38 10.73
N LEU A 223 12.42 -16.81 11.49
CA LEU A 223 12.77 -18.24 11.61
C LEU A 223 11.68 -19.04 12.35
N GLN A 224 11.10 -18.49 13.42
CA GLN A 224 9.97 -19.11 14.12
C GLN A 224 8.73 -19.26 13.22
N GLN A 225 8.36 -18.20 12.48
CA GLN A 225 7.28 -18.27 11.49
C GLN A 225 7.57 -19.29 10.39
N THR A 226 8.83 -19.40 9.93
CA THR A 226 9.22 -20.41 8.94
C THR A 226 9.01 -21.84 9.48
N ILE A 227 9.33 -22.10 10.75
CA ILE A 227 9.10 -23.40 11.40
C ILE A 227 7.59 -23.68 11.49
N GLN A 228 6.79 -22.70 11.92
CA GLN A 228 5.33 -22.81 12.02
C GLN A 228 4.70 -23.11 10.66
N SER A 229 5.04 -22.40 9.59
CA SER A 229 4.51 -22.67 8.24
C SER A 229 4.84 -24.08 7.74
N ASN A 230 6.01 -24.63 8.08
CA ASN A 230 6.34 -26.02 7.72
C ASN A 230 5.45 -27.02 8.47
N LEU A 231 5.16 -26.77 9.74
CA LEU A 231 4.29 -27.61 10.56
C LEU A 231 2.81 -27.53 10.12
N GLU A 232 2.33 -26.34 9.76
CA GLU A 232 0.98 -26.14 9.19
C GLU A 232 0.81 -26.84 7.84
N CYS A 233 1.86 -26.91 7.02
CA CYS A 233 1.84 -27.75 5.81
C CYS A 233 1.62 -29.23 6.15
N PHE A 234 2.26 -29.77 7.19
CA PHE A 234 2.02 -31.16 7.59
C PHE A 234 0.64 -31.37 8.23
N LEU A 235 0.09 -30.38 8.94
CA LEU A 235 -1.29 -30.41 9.43
C LEU A 235 -2.29 -30.47 8.25
N PHE A 236 -2.15 -29.58 7.26
CA PHE A 236 -2.99 -29.54 6.07
C PHE A 236 -2.88 -30.80 5.19
N LEU A 237 -1.68 -31.41 5.14
CA LEU A 237 -1.43 -32.69 4.46
C LEU A 237 -1.84 -33.92 5.28
N GLN A 238 -2.32 -33.73 6.52
CA GLN A 238 -2.64 -34.79 7.49
C GLN A 238 -1.48 -35.78 7.77
N GLN A 239 -0.25 -35.27 7.92
CA GLN A 239 0.97 -36.06 8.17
C GLN A 239 1.55 -35.79 9.58
N PRO A 240 0.87 -36.22 10.67
CA PRO A 240 1.30 -35.94 12.04
C PRO A 240 2.67 -36.56 12.40
N GLU A 241 3.06 -37.67 11.78
CA GLU A 241 4.36 -38.31 11.99
C GLU A 241 5.51 -37.45 11.45
N GLU A 242 5.36 -36.87 10.26
CA GLU A 242 6.35 -35.95 9.68
C GLU A 242 6.38 -34.63 10.46
N ALA A 243 5.23 -34.18 10.98
CA ALA A 243 5.15 -33.01 11.87
C ALA A 243 5.90 -33.23 13.20
N GLU A 244 5.66 -34.34 13.91
CA GLU A 244 6.40 -34.70 15.13
C GLU A 244 7.90 -34.89 14.83
N ARG A 245 8.24 -35.54 13.71
CA ARG A 245 9.63 -35.75 13.28
C ARG A 245 10.35 -34.44 12.96
N PHE A 246 9.69 -33.49 12.32
CA PHE A 246 10.23 -32.15 12.06
C PHE A 246 10.41 -31.37 13.36
N LEU A 247 9.43 -31.38 14.27
CA LEU A 247 9.53 -30.76 15.60
C LEU A 247 10.71 -31.36 16.41
N LEU A 248 10.85 -32.68 16.42
CA LEU A 248 11.95 -33.41 17.08
C LEU A 248 13.33 -33.04 16.52
N LEU A 249 13.45 -32.77 15.21
CA LEU A 249 14.71 -32.33 14.59
C LEU A 249 15.21 -30.98 15.13
N TYR A 250 14.29 -30.10 15.54
CA TYR A 250 14.63 -28.83 16.21
C TYR A 250 14.80 -29.04 17.71
N HIS A 251 13.87 -29.72 18.38
CA HIS A 251 13.88 -29.94 19.83
C HIS A 251 15.13 -30.70 20.32
N ARG A 252 15.65 -31.66 19.54
CA ARG A 252 16.86 -32.44 19.90
C ARG A 252 18.16 -31.63 19.86
N SER A 253 18.22 -30.51 19.14
CA SER A 253 19.45 -29.71 19.01
C SER A 253 19.38 -28.47 19.92
N PRO A 254 20.29 -28.29 20.91
CA PRO A 254 20.21 -27.19 21.86
C PRO A 254 20.17 -25.78 21.23
N VAL A 255 20.81 -25.60 20.08
CA VAL A 255 20.79 -24.34 19.31
C VAL A 255 19.43 -24.14 18.62
N LYS A 256 18.91 -25.18 17.95
CA LYS A 256 17.63 -25.11 17.21
C LYS A 256 16.41 -25.08 18.14
N ARG A 257 16.49 -25.72 19.31
CA ARG A 257 15.42 -25.78 20.33
C ARG A 257 14.94 -24.38 20.73
N ARG A 258 15.84 -23.40 20.78
CA ARG A 258 15.52 -21.98 21.07
C ARG A 258 14.52 -21.40 20.06
N LEU A 259 14.58 -21.83 18.80
CA LEU A 259 13.67 -21.40 17.72
C LEU A 259 12.27 -22.03 17.81
N LEU A 260 11.98 -22.86 18.82
CA LEU A 260 10.63 -23.38 19.07
C LEU A 260 9.89 -22.47 20.06
N ASN A 261 8.62 -22.20 19.80
CA ASN A 261 7.68 -21.56 20.71
C ASN A 261 6.46 -22.46 20.92
N VAL A 262 5.57 -22.10 21.85
CA VAL A 262 4.36 -22.87 22.19
C VAL A 262 3.53 -23.24 20.95
N ASN A 263 3.30 -22.30 20.02
CA ASN A 263 2.55 -22.54 18.79
C ASN A 263 3.13 -23.69 17.95
N ALA A 264 4.46 -23.85 17.90
CA ALA A 264 5.09 -24.95 17.16
C ALA A 264 4.76 -26.34 17.76
N TYR A 265 4.56 -26.44 19.08
CA TYR A 265 4.05 -27.66 19.71
C TYR A 265 2.54 -27.79 19.47
N ASN A 266 1.77 -26.70 19.61
CA ASN A 266 0.30 -26.70 19.42
C ASN A 266 -0.12 -27.23 18.03
N ILE A 267 0.60 -26.86 16.96
CA ILE A 267 0.29 -27.33 15.59
C ILE A 267 0.41 -28.87 15.49
N VAL A 268 1.43 -29.45 16.12
CA VAL A 268 1.61 -30.92 16.18
C VAL A 268 0.59 -31.56 17.12
N MET A 269 0.24 -30.91 18.24
CA MET A 269 -0.83 -31.37 19.13
C MET A 269 -2.18 -31.42 18.40
N ARG A 270 -2.57 -30.39 17.65
CA ARG A 270 -3.80 -30.39 16.80
C ARG A 270 -3.78 -31.53 15.77
N SER A 271 -2.62 -31.76 15.13
CA SER A 271 -2.45 -32.83 14.14
C SER A 271 -2.71 -34.22 14.75
N TRP A 272 -2.27 -34.46 16.00
CA TRP A 272 -2.60 -35.68 16.74
C TRP A 272 -4.00 -35.69 17.35
N ALA A 273 -4.56 -34.53 17.70
CA ALA A 273 -5.91 -34.38 18.25
C ALA A 273 -6.98 -34.76 17.23
N ARG A 274 -6.87 -34.28 15.99
CA ARG A 274 -7.73 -34.69 14.86
C ARG A 274 -7.66 -36.20 14.55
N LYS A 275 -6.61 -36.90 15.00
CA LYS A 275 -6.46 -38.38 14.90
C LYS A 275 -6.80 -39.13 16.20
N GLY A 276 -7.16 -38.45 17.29
CA GLY A 276 -7.52 -39.07 18.57
C GLY A 276 -6.36 -39.64 19.40
N HIS A 277 -5.09 -39.30 19.09
CA HIS A 277 -3.94 -39.94 19.73
C HIS A 277 -3.44 -39.22 20.99
N LEU A 278 -4.22 -39.30 22.08
CA LEU A 278 -3.96 -38.59 23.34
C LEU A 278 -2.56 -38.85 23.94
N GLN A 279 -2.02 -40.07 23.82
CA GLN A 279 -0.68 -40.40 24.30
C GLN A 279 0.45 -39.59 23.61
N ARG A 280 0.26 -39.24 22.33
CA ARG A 280 1.20 -38.36 21.59
C ARG A 280 1.12 -36.92 22.10
N ILE A 281 -0.09 -36.44 22.41
CA ILE A 281 -0.31 -35.11 22.99
C ILE A 281 0.32 -35.02 24.39
N SER A 282 0.11 -36.02 25.25
CA SER A 282 0.73 -36.07 26.59
C SER A 282 2.26 -35.99 26.51
N ARG A 283 2.89 -36.69 25.57
CA ARG A 283 4.33 -36.59 25.31
C ARG A 283 4.74 -35.17 24.87
N LEU A 284 3.94 -34.51 24.03
CA LEU A 284 4.21 -33.16 23.55
C LEU A 284 4.07 -32.10 24.66
N PHE A 285 3.19 -32.30 25.65
CA PHE A 285 3.13 -31.47 26.86
C PHE A 285 4.43 -31.58 27.67
N SER A 286 4.87 -32.79 28.03
CA SER A 286 6.13 -32.99 28.76
C SER A 286 7.35 -32.48 27.97
N MET A 287 7.33 -32.60 26.62
CA MET A 287 8.37 -32.00 25.77
C MET A 287 8.34 -30.46 25.80
N LEU A 288 7.17 -29.83 25.81
CA LEU A 288 7.03 -28.37 25.90
C LEU A 288 7.55 -27.86 27.25
N GLU A 289 7.12 -28.49 28.34
CA GLU A 289 7.51 -28.17 29.73
C GLU A 289 9.03 -28.33 29.95
N SER A 290 9.64 -29.37 29.37
CA SER A 290 11.10 -29.62 29.46
C SER A 290 11.98 -28.54 28.80
N VAL A 291 11.39 -27.57 28.11
CA VAL A 291 12.07 -26.40 27.51
C VAL A 291 11.79 -25.11 28.31
N GLY A 292 11.02 -25.19 29.40
CA GLY A 292 10.62 -24.02 30.20
C GLY A 292 9.52 -23.19 29.55
N LEU A 293 8.83 -23.72 28.55
CA LEU A 293 7.60 -23.15 28.01
C LEU A 293 6.42 -23.58 28.90
N ARG A 294 5.31 -22.82 28.86
CA ARG A 294 4.05 -23.18 29.52
C ARG A 294 2.97 -23.53 28.48
N PRO A 295 2.05 -24.45 28.78
CA PRO A 295 0.85 -24.64 27.98
C PRO A 295 0.07 -23.34 27.75
N SER A 296 -0.73 -23.33 26.70
CA SER A 296 -1.60 -22.21 26.31
C SER A 296 -3.05 -22.70 26.16
N LEU A 297 -3.99 -21.77 26.03
CA LEU A 297 -5.39 -22.10 25.71
C LEU A 297 -5.49 -23.05 24.49
N ASP A 298 -4.71 -22.80 23.43
CA ASP A 298 -4.63 -23.68 22.26
C ASP A 298 -4.06 -25.08 22.55
N SER A 299 -3.14 -25.20 23.52
CA SER A 299 -2.59 -26.48 23.96
C SER A 299 -3.66 -27.31 24.69
N TYR A 300 -4.42 -26.66 25.59
CA TYR A 300 -5.55 -27.28 26.29
C TYR A 300 -6.72 -27.58 25.35
N ALA A 301 -7.01 -26.70 24.39
CA ALA A 301 -8.02 -26.93 23.36
C ALA A 301 -7.70 -28.20 22.54
N ALA A 302 -6.46 -28.39 22.08
CA ALA A 302 -6.05 -29.61 21.37
C ALA A 302 -6.14 -30.88 22.25
N ALA A 303 -5.81 -30.77 23.55
CA ALA A 303 -5.95 -31.90 24.48
C ALA A 303 -7.43 -32.26 24.71
N LEU A 304 -8.30 -31.27 24.94
CA LEU A 304 -9.74 -31.47 25.15
C LEU A 304 -10.47 -31.89 23.87
N GLU A 305 -10.05 -31.41 22.70
CA GLU A 305 -10.52 -31.86 21.39
C GLU A 305 -10.27 -33.37 21.24
N CYS A 306 -9.03 -33.80 21.52
CA CYS A 306 -8.63 -35.20 21.48
C CYS A 306 -9.48 -36.05 22.44
N MET A 307 -9.67 -35.60 23.69
CA MET A 307 -10.53 -36.25 24.70
C MET A 307 -12.04 -36.19 24.38
N GLY A 308 -12.45 -35.36 23.42
CA GLY A 308 -13.82 -35.30 22.89
C GLY A 308 -14.03 -36.19 21.66
N ARG A 309 -12.95 -36.60 20.97
CA ARG A 309 -12.95 -37.58 19.87
C ARG A 309 -12.77 -39.00 20.40
N ASP A 310 -11.64 -39.27 21.06
CA ASP A 310 -11.35 -40.51 21.78
C ASP A 310 -12.09 -40.50 23.13
N GLN A 311 -12.74 -41.60 23.51
CA GLN A 311 -13.67 -41.67 24.66
C GLN A 311 -12.93 -41.73 26.01
N SER A 312 -12.19 -40.66 26.30
CA SER A 312 -11.30 -40.53 27.43
C SER A 312 -12.05 -40.56 28.77
N SER A 313 -11.48 -41.27 29.75
CA SER A 313 -12.09 -41.37 31.09
C SER A 313 -12.34 -39.99 31.71
N THR A 314 -13.49 -39.82 32.37
CA THR A 314 -13.89 -38.58 33.07
C THR A 314 -12.80 -38.05 34.01
N LYS A 315 -12.02 -38.95 34.63
CA LYS A 315 -10.88 -38.62 35.51
C LYS A 315 -9.74 -37.90 34.76
N ALA A 316 -9.47 -38.27 33.50
CA ALA A 316 -8.46 -37.61 32.68
C ALA A 316 -8.91 -36.21 32.23
N ILE A 317 -10.17 -36.08 31.80
CA ILE A 317 -10.75 -34.80 31.40
C ILE A 317 -10.82 -33.84 32.59
N TRP A 318 -11.25 -34.32 33.76
CA TRP A 318 -11.29 -33.51 34.99
C TRP A 318 -9.91 -32.98 35.35
N ARG A 319 -8.86 -33.83 35.30
CA ARG A 319 -7.47 -33.39 35.53
C ARG A 319 -7.02 -32.30 34.54
N CYS A 320 -7.38 -32.43 33.26
CA CYS A 320 -7.08 -31.42 32.23
C CYS A 320 -7.76 -30.07 32.54
N VAL A 321 -9.06 -30.10 32.89
CA VAL A 321 -9.83 -28.89 33.24
C VAL A 321 -9.35 -28.25 34.54
N GLN A 322 -8.90 -29.02 35.53
CA GLN A 322 -8.28 -28.45 36.74
C GLN A 322 -6.91 -27.84 36.44
N GLN A 323 -6.07 -28.47 35.61
CA GLN A 323 -4.76 -27.90 35.28
C GLN A 323 -4.88 -26.60 34.46
N LEU A 324 -5.85 -26.53 33.54
CA LEU A 324 -6.20 -25.28 32.84
C LEU A 324 -6.50 -24.13 33.83
N LYS A 325 -7.23 -24.43 34.92
CA LYS A 325 -7.54 -23.44 35.98
C LYS A 325 -6.33 -23.10 36.84
N ASN A 326 -5.49 -24.10 37.18
CA ASN A 326 -4.24 -23.90 37.92
C ASN A 326 -3.25 -23.01 37.15
N ASP A 327 -3.22 -23.12 35.82
CA ASP A 327 -2.41 -22.27 34.93
C ASP A 327 -2.95 -20.82 34.80
N GLY A 328 -4.14 -20.53 35.35
CA GLY A 328 -4.74 -19.19 35.42
C GLY A 328 -5.77 -18.89 34.32
N PHE A 329 -6.28 -19.88 33.60
CA PHE A 329 -7.30 -19.70 32.56
C PHE A 329 -8.71 -20.06 33.05
N HIS A 330 -9.73 -19.45 32.44
CA HIS A 330 -11.13 -19.89 32.61
C HIS A 330 -11.56 -20.85 31.49
N VAL A 331 -12.62 -21.63 31.70
CA VAL A 331 -13.14 -22.56 30.68
C VAL A 331 -13.68 -21.77 29.48
N ASP A 332 -14.33 -20.64 29.74
CA ASP A 332 -14.90 -19.74 28.74
C ASP A 332 -13.85 -19.11 27.83
N ASP A 333 -12.61 -18.95 28.32
CA ASP A 333 -11.49 -18.43 27.53
C ASP A 333 -11.22 -19.29 26.30
N LEU A 334 -11.44 -20.61 26.38
CA LEU A 334 -11.31 -21.50 25.23
C LEU A 334 -12.26 -21.07 24.11
N PHE A 335 -13.52 -20.77 24.43
CA PHE A 335 -14.55 -20.45 23.44
C PHE A 335 -14.54 -18.98 22.99
N GLN A 336 -13.94 -18.09 23.79
CA GLN A 336 -13.81 -16.66 23.48
C GLN A 336 -12.48 -16.28 22.79
N LYS A 337 -11.39 -17.03 23.02
CA LYS A 337 -10.03 -16.64 22.58
C LYS A 337 -9.33 -17.64 21.67
N CYS A 338 -9.70 -18.93 21.67
CA CYS A 338 -9.19 -19.86 20.65
C CYS A 338 -10.01 -19.72 19.37
N LEU A 339 -9.32 -19.79 18.23
CA LEU A 339 -9.93 -20.06 16.94
C LEU A 339 -10.11 -21.57 16.77
N PHE A 340 -11.15 -22.00 16.05
CA PHE A 340 -11.46 -23.40 15.80
C PHE A 340 -11.66 -23.64 14.30
N GLU A 341 -11.23 -24.81 13.82
CA GLU A 341 -11.46 -25.27 12.44
C GLU A 341 -12.35 -26.53 12.45
N GLU A 342 -13.04 -26.83 11.34
CA GLU A 342 -13.85 -28.03 11.17
C GLU A 342 -14.92 -28.22 12.27
N ASP A 343 -14.76 -29.22 13.14
CA ASP A 343 -15.63 -29.54 14.28
C ASP A 343 -14.90 -29.50 15.64
N GLU A 344 -13.72 -28.84 15.69
CA GLU A 344 -12.86 -28.79 16.89
C GLU A 344 -13.60 -28.21 18.11
N LYS A 345 -14.45 -27.19 17.90
CA LYS A 345 -15.21 -26.49 18.96
C LYS A 345 -16.20 -27.44 19.64
N GLU A 346 -16.89 -28.24 18.85
CA GLU A 346 -17.90 -29.22 19.29
C GLU A 346 -17.27 -30.36 20.08
N LYS A 347 -16.05 -30.79 19.71
CA LYS A 347 -15.31 -31.83 20.48
C LYS A 347 -14.83 -31.30 21.83
N VAL A 348 -14.29 -30.08 21.88
CA VAL A 348 -13.89 -29.43 23.15
C VAL A 348 -15.10 -29.25 24.06
N LEU A 349 -16.24 -28.79 23.53
CA LEU A 349 -17.49 -28.67 24.29
C LEU A 349 -18.02 -30.03 24.78
N ARG A 350 -17.94 -31.08 23.96
CA ARG A 350 -18.31 -32.45 24.36
C ARG A 350 -17.44 -32.96 25.51
N ALA A 351 -16.13 -32.75 25.44
CA ALA A 351 -15.22 -33.13 26.52
C ALA A 351 -15.55 -32.40 27.83
N ILE A 352 -15.73 -31.07 27.79
CA ILE A 352 -16.09 -30.27 28.97
C ILE A 352 -17.42 -30.74 29.57
N ARG A 353 -18.43 -31.06 28.75
CA ARG A 353 -19.73 -31.56 29.22
C ARG A 353 -19.69 -32.95 29.88
N ILE A 354 -18.67 -33.77 29.64
CA ILE A 354 -18.46 -35.04 30.37
C ILE A 354 -18.09 -34.78 31.85
N VAL A 355 -17.54 -33.60 32.17
CA VAL A 355 -17.14 -33.21 33.54
C VAL A 355 -18.08 -32.15 34.13
N GLN A 356 -18.69 -31.32 33.30
CA GLN A 356 -19.63 -30.25 33.67
C GLN A 356 -20.87 -30.33 32.77
N PRO A 357 -21.82 -31.26 33.01
CA PRO A 357 -22.95 -31.53 32.11
C PRO A 357 -23.78 -30.30 31.75
N ASN A 358 -23.99 -29.41 32.71
CA ASN A 358 -24.79 -28.19 32.56
C ASN A 358 -24.01 -27.03 31.91
N TYR A 359 -22.79 -27.25 31.40
CA TYR A 359 -21.98 -26.20 30.78
C TYR A 359 -22.60 -25.73 29.45
N GLN A 360 -22.98 -24.46 29.42
CA GLN A 360 -23.41 -23.72 28.24
C GLN A 360 -22.23 -22.91 27.70
N LEU A 361 -22.23 -22.61 26.40
CA LEU A 361 -21.24 -21.68 25.85
C LEU A 361 -21.45 -20.29 26.48
N PRO A 362 -20.38 -19.53 26.75
CA PRO A 362 -20.53 -18.16 27.22
C PRO A 362 -21.27 -17.34 26.16
N PRO A 363 -22.17 -16.41 26.55
CA PRO A 363 -22.80 -15.51 25.59
C PRO A 363 -21.75 -14.67 24.86
N PRO A 364 -22.02 -14.22 23.62
CA PRO A 364 -21.12 -13.29 22.94
C PRO A 364 -20.91 -12.04 23.81
N PRO A 365 -19.67 -11.53 23.90
CA PRO A 365 -19.38 -10.38 24.76
C PRO A 365 -20.16 -9.15 24.28
N ASN A 366 -20.75 -8.40 25.23
CA ASN A 366 -21.52 -7.20 24.91
C ASN A 366 -20.73 -6.26 23.98
N PRO A 367 -21.29 -5.85 22.82
CA PRO A 367 -20.56 -5.10 21.80
C PRO A 367 -20.07 -3.77 22.36
N GLN A 368 -18.76 -3.55 22.28
CA GLN A 368 -18.12 -2.35 22.81
C GLN A 368 -18.14 -1.24 21.76
N THR A 369 -18.79 -0.12 22.09
CA THR A 369 -18.82 1.08 21.24
C THR A 369 -17.59 1.96 21.45
N CYS A 370 -17.19 2.71 20.42
CA CYS A 370 -16.00 3.55 20.47
C CYS A 370 -16.22 4.77 21.38
N LYS A 371 -15.50 4.83 22.51
CA LYS A 371 -15.64 5.89 23.52
C LYS A 371 -14.87 7.19 23.20
N THR A 372 -14.63 7.46 21.92
CA THR A 372 -13.93 8.68 21.48
C THR A 372 -14.92 9.82 21.38
N SER A 373 -14.63 10.97 22.01
CA SER A 373 -15.53 12.12 22.07
C SER A 373 -15.94 12.70 20.70
N LEU A 374 -15.18 12.42 19.64
CA LEU A 374 -15.51 12.79 18.25
C LEU A 374 -16.62 11.94 17.64
N LEU A 375 -16.96 10.79 18.23
CA LEU A 375 -17.83 9.75 17.65
C LEU A 375 -18.83 9.16 18.65
N GLN A 376 -18.89 9.70 19.88
CA GLN A 376 -19.79 9.21 20.93
C GLN A 376 -21.26 9.25 20.47
N ASP A 377 -21.67 10.34 19.82
CA ASP A 377 -23.02 10.52 19.28
C ASP A 377 -23.35 9.54 18.14
N PHE A 378 -22.35 9.13 17.35
CA PHE A 378 -22.54 8.24 16.19
C PHE A 378 -22.83 6.79 16.61
N TYR A 379 -22.24 6.35 17.73
CA TYR A 379 -22.51 5.04 18.33
C TYR A 379 -23.50 5.11 19.52
N SER A 380 -24.20 6.24 19.71
CA SER A 380 -25.20 6.37 20.77
C SER A 380 -26.52 5.73 20.36
N LYS A 381 -27.05 4.84 21.20
CA LYS A 381 -28.36 4.20 21.02
C LYS A 381 -29.54 5.09 21.47
N GLU A 382 -29.28 6.32 21.87
CA GLU A 382 -30.29 7.30 22.31
C GLU A 382 -31.13 7.85 21.15
N LYS A 383 -30.67 7.67 19.89
CA LYS A 383 -31.39 8.06 18.68
C LYS A 383 -31.52 6.85 17.76
N MET A 384 -32.75 6.46 17.45
CA MET A 384 -32.99 5.50 16.37
C MET A 384 -32.61 6.14 15.03
N VAL A 385 -31.73 5.46 14.28
CA VAL A 385 -31.29 5.86 12.94
C VAL A 385 -31.63 4.73 11.98
N SER A 386 -32.47 5.01 10.97
CA SER A 386 -32.63 4.09 9.85
C SER A 386 -31.47 4.28 8.90
N TYR A 387 -30.58 3.28 8.80
CA TYR A 387 -29.51 3.30 7.81
C TYR A 387 -30.05 3.11 6.38
N PRO A 388 -29.36 3.61 5.35
CA PRO A 388 -29.78 3.44 3.95
C PRO A 388 -29.67 1.97 3.52
N LYS A 389 -30.66 1.51 2.78
CA LYS A 389 -30.71 0.18 2.14
C LYS A 389 -30.41 0.28 0.65
N LEU A 390 -29.94 -0.81 0.07
CA LEU A 390 -29.68 -0.94 -1.37
C LEU A 390 -30.99 -1.25 -2.11
N ASP A 391 -31.10 -0.82 -3.37
CA ASP A 391 -32.27 -1.08 -4.22
C ASP A 391 -32.34 -2.54 -4.77
N PHE A 392 -32.00 -3.52 -3.95
CA PHE A 392 -32.10 -4.96 -4.26
C PHE A 392 -33.00 -5.67 -3.26
N SER A 393 -33.71 -6.70 -3.73
CA SER A 393 -34.36 -7.71 -2.90
C SER A 393 -33.35 -8.68 -2.26
N VAL A 394 -33.78 -9.43 -1.25
CA VAL A 394 -32.96 -10.50 -0.64
C VAL A 394 -32.51 -11.52 -1.70
N GLN A 395 -33.40 -11.93 -2.61
CA GLN A 395 -33.08 -12.92 -3.65
C GLN A 395 -31.98 -12.41 -4.60
N GLU A 396 -32.09 -11.18 -5.09
CA GLU A 396 -31.08 -10.59 -5.98
C GLU A 396 -29.70 -10.50 -5.32
N LEU A 397 -29.63 -10.18 -4.02
CA LEU A 397 -28.36 -10.17 -3.28
C LEU A 397 -27.79 -11.58 -3.08
N GLN A 398 -28.64 -12.59 -2.88
CA GLN A 398 -28.21 -13.99 -2.73
C GLN A 398 -27.67 -14.57 -4.04
N GLU A 399 -28.33 -14.30 -5.18
CA GLU A 399 -27.86 -14.70 -6.51
C GLU A 399 -26.53 -14.03 -6.86
N ARG A 400 -26.38 -12.74 -6.54
CA ARG A 400 -25.13 -11.98 -6.68
C ARG A 400 -23.99 -12.53 -5.83
N PHE A 401 -24.28 -12.92 -4.59
CA PHE A 401 -23.29 -13.55 -3.72
C PHE A 401 -22.79 -14.87 -4.29
N GLN A 402 -23.68 -15.69 -4.85
CA GLN A 402 -23.30 -16.95 -5.48
C GLN A 402 -22.40 -16.72 -6.72
N GLN A 403 -22.73 -15.74 -7.59
CA GLN A 403 -21.88 -15.36 -8.72
C GLN A 403 -20.49 -14.84 -8.29
N GLN A 404 -20.42 -14.03 -7.23
CA GLN A 404 -19.14 -13.58 -6.66
C GLN A 404 -18.34 -14.76 -6.09
N LEU A 405 -19.00 -15.70 -5.42
CA LEU A 405 -18.36 -16.85 -4.80
C LEU A 405 -17.74 -17.79 -5.85
N GLU A 406 -18.45 -18.07 -6.93
CA GLU A 406 -17.93 -18.84 -8.08
C GLU A 406 -16.69 -18.16 -8.69
N MET A 407 -16.74 -16.84 -8.91
CA MET A 407 -15.62 -16.05 -9.40
C MET A 407 -14.39 -16.13 -8.47
N GLU A 408 -14.59 -16.13 -7.16
CA GLU A 408 -13.49 -16.24 -6.20
C GLU A 408 -12.93 -17.68 -6.08
N LEU A 409 -13.78 -18.71 -6.17
CA LEU A 409 -13.38 -20.12 -6.19
C LEU A 409 -12.49 -20.45 -7.41
N ASP A 410 -12.80 -19.91 -8.59
CA ASP A 410 -11.94 -20.04 -9.77
C ASP A 410 -10.59 -19.32 -9.61
N ASN A 411 -10.47 -18.36 -8.68
CA ASN A 411 -9.33 -17.47 -8.40
C ASN A 411 -8.84 -16.61 -9.60
N THR A 412 -9.24 -16.92 -10.83
CA THR A 412 -8.82 -16.20 -12.04
C THR A 412 -9.95 -16.12 -13.06
N VAL A 413 -10.19 -14.93 -13.59
CA VAL A 413 -11.26 -14.64 -14.54
C VAL A 413 -10.65 -14.28 -15.88
N THR A 414 -11.10 -14.92 -16.96
CA THR A 414 -10.70 -14.57 -18.33
C THR A 414 -11.84 -13.81 -19.00
N ILE A 415 -11.53 -12.65 -19.56
CA ILE A 415 -12.50 -11.76 -20.21
C ILE A 415 -12.02 -11.41 -21.63
N GLU A 416 -12.93 -10.98 -22.50
CA GLU A 416 -12.53 -10.44 -23.80
C GLU A 416 -11.95 -9.02 -23.68
N SER A 417 -10.92 -8.77 -24.47
CA SER A 417 -10.38 -7.46 -24.76
C SER A 417 -11.38 -6.65 -25.59
N VAL A 418 -11.48 -5.33 -25.37
CA VAL A 418 -12.26 -4.43 -26.24
C VAL A 418 -11.77 -4.41 -27.71
N GLU A 419 -10.57 -4.92 -27.98
CA GLU A 419 -10.03 -5.11 -29.34
C GLU A 419 -10.51 -6.42 -30.01
N SER A 420 -11.32 -7.26 -29.35
CA SER A 420 -11.85 -8.52 -29.92
C SER A 420 -12.78 -8.33 -31.12
N THR A 421 -13.35 -7.13 -31.27
CA THR A 421 -14.19 -6.70 -32.41
C THR A 421 -13.46 -6.68 -33.75
N LYS A 422 -12.12 -6.79 -33.76
CA LYS A 422 -11.30 -6.73 -34.98
C LYS A 422 -11.19 -8.11 -35.64
N PRO A 423 -11.49 -8.26 -36.95
CA PRO A 423 -11.52 -9.56 -37.62
C PRO A 423 -10.13 -10.22 -37.65
N LEU A 424 -10.10 -11.54 -37.41
CA LEU A 424 -8.85 -12.30 -37.34
C LEU A 424 -8.21 -12.47 -38.73
N THR A 425 -6.93 -12.14 -38.84
CA THR A 425 -6.17 -12.40 -40.07
C THR A 425 -5.83 -13.89 -40.23
N PRO A 426 -5.62 -14.40 -41.46
CA PRO A 426 -5.16 -15.77 -41.67
C PRO A 426 -3.83 -16.10 -40.96
N GLN A 427 -2.95 -15.10 -40.82
CA GLN A 427 -1.71 -15.21 -40.03
C GLN A 427 -2.01 -15.42 -38.54
N ALA A 428 -2.92 -14.65 -37.96
CA ALA A 428 -3.33 -14.81 -36.56
C ALA A 428 -3.98 -16.17 -36.30
N ILE A 429 -4.83 -16.66 -37.20
CA ILE A 429 -5.42 -18.02 -37.09
C ILE A 429 -4.32 -19.09 -37.09
N LYS A 430 -3.30 -18.98 -37.96
CA LYS A 430 -2.16 -19.90 -38.01
C LYS A 430 -1.29 -19.81 -36.75
N ALA A 431 -1.02 -18.60 -36.26
CA ALA A 431 -0.20 -18.36 -35.06
C ALA A 431 -0.91 -18.81 -33.77
N ARG A 432 -2.22 -18.58 -33.63
CA ARG A 432 -3.04 -19.11 -32.52
C ARG A 432 -3.02 -20.65 -32.49
N LYS A 433 -3.20 -21.32 -33.65
CA LYS A 433 -3.10 -22.79 -33.74
C LYS A 433 -1.71 -23.32 -33.32
N LEU A 434 -0.64 -22.68 -33.80
CA LEU A 434 0.73 -22.99 -33.40
C LEU A 434 0.97 -22.80 -31.89
N LEU A 435 0.50 -21.69 -31.33
CA LEU A 435 0.64 -21.35 -29.91
C LEU A 435 -0.13 -22.31 -29.00
N ALA A 436 -1.32 -22.78 -29.42
CA ALA A 436 -2.08 -23.82 -28.73
C ALA A 436 -1.31 -25.15 -28.68
N THR A 437 -0.76 -25.61 -29.81
CA THR A 437 0.09 -26.83 -29.85
C THR A 437 1.32 -26.70 -28.95
N LEU A 438 1.98 -25.55 -28.97
CA LEU A 438 3.13 -25.28 -28.09
C LEU A 438 2.75 -25.28 -26.60
N ARG A 439 1.63 -24.63 -26.22
CA ARG A 439 1.11 -24.64 -24.84
C ARG A 439 0.81 -26.05 -24.34
N SER A 440 0.23 -26.92 -25.17
CA SER A 440 0.00 -28.33 -24.83
C SER A 440 1.32 -29.06 -24.53
N GLN A 441 2.30 -28.96 -25.44
CA GLN A 441 3.63 -29.56 -25.26
C GLN A 441 4.36 -29.01 -24.02
N TRP A 442 4.13 -27.74 -23.67
CA TRP A 442 4.68 -27.12 -22.48
C TRP A 442 3.98 -27.59 -21.20
N ARG A 443 2.67 -27.85 -21.20
CA ARG A 443 1.95 -28.44 -20.06
C ARG A 443 2.62 -29.75 -19.65
N ASP A 444 2.77 -30.68 -20.58
CA ASP A 444 3.41 -31.99 -20.34
C ASP A 444 4.87 -31.84 -19.88
N SER A 445 5.61 -30.92 -20.52
CA SER A 445 7.03 -30.69 -20.21
C SER A 445 7.23 -30.12 -18.79
N ILE A 446 6.37 -29.20 -18.37
CA ILE A 446 6.39 -28.58 -17.03
C ILE A 446 5.92 -29.61 -15.99
N LEU A 447 4.85 -30.36 -16.26
CA LEU A 447 4.34 -31.42 -15.39
C LEU A 447 5.42 -32.47 -15.10
N GLN A 448 6.07 -33.00 -16.13
CA GLN A 448 7.18 -33.95 -15.97
C GLN A 448 8.37 -33.35 -15.21
N ALA A 449 8.68 -32.06 -15.40
CA ALA A 449 9.75 -31.38 -14.67
C ALA A 449 9.41 -31.21 -13.18
N LEU A 450 8.18 -30.82 -12.86
CA LEU A 450 7.66 -30.71 -11.49
C LEU A 450 7.67 -32.06 -10.77
N GLN A 451 7.16 -33.11 -11.40
CA GLN A 451 7.14 -34.46 -10.84
C GLN A 451 8.55 -35.02 -10.60
N ARG A 452 9.47 -34.86 -11.56
CA ARG A 452 10.90 -35.21 -11.38
C ARG A 452 11.53 -34.42 -10.23
N SER A 453 11.18 -33.15 -10.07
CA SER A 453 11.65 -32.31 -8.96
C SER A 453 11.12 -32.80 -7.61
N LYS A 454 9.80 -33.00 -7.47
CA LYS A 454 9.15 -33.55 -6.25
C LYS A 454 9.74 -34.91 -5.87
N ASN A 455 9.97 -35.79 -6.84
CA ASN A 455 10.59 -37.11 -6.65
C ASN A 455 12.10 -37.08 -6.35
N SER A 456 12.79 -35.98 -6.63
CA SER A 456 14.17 -35.74 -6.18
C SER A 456 14.18 -35.21 -4.73
N MET A 457 13.29 -34.27 -4.41
CA MET A 457 13.22 -33.69 -3.06
C MET A 457 12.72 -34.69 -2.00
N SER A 458 11.77 -35.56 -2.33
CA SER A 458 11.21 -36.57 -1.41
C SER A 458 12.25 -37.57 -0.92
N LYS A 459 13.28 -37.85 -1.72
CA LYS A 459 14.38 -38.77 -1.37
C LYS A 459 15.38 -38.18 -0.37
N LEU A 460 15.35 -36.87 -0.13
CA LEU A 460 16.21 -36.18 0.85
C LEU A 460 15.64 -36.20 2.29
N LYS A 461 14.63 -37.03 2.57
CA LYS A 461 14.01 -37.20 3.90
C LYS A 461 14.92 -37.84 4.97
N THR A 462 16.18 -38.14 4.68
CA THR A 462 17.12 -38.83 5.59
C THR A 462 18.55 -38.29 5.52
N ALA A 463 19.25 -38.35 6.65
CA ALA A 463 20.64 -37.95 6.90
C ALA A 463 21.02 -36.45 6.82
N SER A 464 20.80 -35.73 5.71
CA SER A 464 21.52 -34.44 5.47
C SER A 464 20.72 -33.15 5.71
N GLY A 465 19.38 -33.17 5.65
CA GLY A 465 18.54 -32.03 6.00
C GLY A 465 17.17 -32.05 5.32
N TYR A 466 16.12 -31.69 6.07
CA TYR A 466 14.75 -31.67 5.53
C TYR A 466 14.65 -30.65 4.38
N ASN A 467 14.14 -31.06 3.22
CA ASN A 467 13.94 -30.14 2.11
C ASN A 467 12.73 -29.23 2.39
N ILE A 468 13.02 -27.99 2.77
CA ILE A 468 12.03 -26.99 3.19
C ILE A 468 10.98 -26.69 2.11
N LEU A 469 11.27 -26.88 0.81
CA LEU A 469 10.29 -26.60 -0.26
C LEU A 469 9.37 -27.78 -0.60
N TYR A 470 9.74 -29.02 -0.23
CA TYR A 470 8.98 -30.20 -0.62
C TYR A 470 7.53 -30.21 -0.12
N PRO A 471 7.21 -29.89 1.16
CA PRO A 471 5.83 -29.87 1.63
C PRO A 471 4.96 -28.89 0.84
N TYR A 472 5.50 -27.70 0.53
CA TYR A 472 4.80 -26.63 -0.19
C TYR A 472 4.49 -26.96 -1.65
N LEU A 473 5.27 -27.86 -2.27
CA LEU A 473 5.01 -28.41 -3.61
C LEU A 473 3.98 -29.55 -3.60
N CYS A 474 3.50 -29.97 -2.43
CA CYS A 474 2.49 -31.02 -2.27
C CYS A 474 1.12 -30.50 -1.81
N LEU A 475 0.95 -29.20 -1.61
CA LEU A 475 -0.28 -28.60 -1.07
C LEU A 475 -1.44 -28.54 -2.08
N LEU A 476 -1.11 -28.45 -3.37
CA LEU A 476 -2.08 -28.43 -4.48
C LEU A 476 -1.87 -29.66 -5.39
N PRO A 477 -2.83 -29.99 -6.26
CA PRO A 477 -2.62 -30.89 -7.40
C PRO A 477 -1.48 -30.38 -8.30
N ASP A 478 -0.74 -31.28 -8.96
CA ASP A 478 0.35 -30.89 -9.86
C ASP A 478 -0.11 -29.93 -10.96
N GLU A 479 -1.30 -30.15 -11.52
CA GLU A 479 -1.91 -29.32 -12.56
C GLU A 479 -2.05 -27.85 -12.16
N GLU A 480 -2.44 -27.53 -10.92
CA GLU A 480 -2.56 -26.13 -10.47
C GLU A 480 -1.22 -25.38 -10.54
N TYR A 481 -0.10 -26.05 -10.22
CA TYR A 481 1.24 -25.46 -10.38
C TYR A 481 1.60 -25.25 -11.85
N VAL A 482 1.20 -26.17 -12.74
CA VAL A 482 1.45 -26.08 -14.19
C VAL A 482 0.65 -24.91 -14.78
N ASP A 483 -0.63 -24.76 -14.42
CA ASP A 483 -1.48 -23.65 -14.88
C ASP A 483 -0.99 -22.29 -14.35
N ILE A 484 -0.56 -22.21 -13.08
CA ILE A 484 0.10 -21.01 -12.53
C ILE A 484 1.37 -20.66 -13.32
N MET A 485 2.18 -21.66 -13.69
CA MET A 485 3.41 -21.47 -14.49
C MET A 485 3.11 -21.05 -15.95
N LEU A 486 2.08 -21.62 -16.58
CA LEU A 486 1.64 -21.25 -17.93
C LEU A 486 0.98 -19.86 -17.97
N GLN A 487 0.23 -19.46 -16.93
CA GLN A 487 -0.34 -18.12 -16.84
C GLN A 487 0.75 -17.04 -16.86
N ILE A 488 1.82 -17.23 -16.10
CA ILE A 488 2.98 -16.31 -16.08
C ILE A 488 3.72 -16.26 -17.43
N LEU A 489 3.76 -17.38 -18.17
CA LEU A 489 4.33 -17.39 -19.53
C LEU A 489 3.48 -16.57 -20.51
N ASN A 490 2.15 -16.56 -20.35
CA ASN A 490 1.23 -15.79 -21.19
C ASN A 490 1.25 -14.28 -20.88
N THR A 491 1.49 -13.87 -19.63
CA THR A 491 1.52 -12.44 -19.23
C THR A 491 2.91 -11.78 -19.36
N LEU A 492 3.95 -12.53 -19.74
CA LEU A 492 5.33 -12.03 -19.74
C LEU A 492 5.60 -11.02 -20.86
N SER A 493 5.96 -9.78 -20.47
CA SER A 493 6.34 -8.71 -21.41
C SER A 493 7.46 -9.13 -22.39
N PRO A 494 7.35 -8.79 -23.70
CA PRO A 494 8.43 -8.98 -24.67
C PRO A 494 9.76 -8.31 -24.31
N GLN A 495 9.75 -7.32 -23.40
CA GLN A 495 10.99 -6.71 -22.90
C GLN A 495 11.69 -7.55 -21.82
N GLY A 496 10.98 -8.47 -21.18
CA GLY A 496 11.39 -9.22 -19.99
C GLY A 496 11.03 -8.49 -18.70
N GLU A 497 10.86 -9.26 -17.62
CA GLU A 497 10.46 -8.78 -16.30
C GLU A 497 11.52 -9.14 -15.25
N SER A 498 11.50 -8.46 -14.10
CA SER A 498 12.37 -8.71 -12.95
C SER A 498 12.20 -10.14 -12.43
N LEU A 499 13.33 -10.86 -12.31
CA LEU A 499 13.40 -12.19 -11.72
C LEU A 499 12.72 -12.25 -10.34
N ALA A 500 12.85 -11.18 -9.54
CA ALA A 500 12.25 -11.10 -8.22
C ALA A 500 10.73 -10.84 -8.26
N VAL A 501 10.21 -10.15 -9.27
CA VAL A 501 8.77 -9.90 -9.41
C VAL A 501 8.06 -11.20 -9.82
N LEU A 502 8.57 -11.90 -10.83
CA LEU A 502 8.02 -13.19 -11.29
C LEU A 502 8.09 -14.25 -10.19
N ALA A 503 9.22 -14.36 -9.48
CA ALA A 503 9.37 -15.30 -8.36
C ALA A 503 8.42 -14.97 -7.20
N ARG A 504 8.15 -13.69 -6.91
CA ARG A 504 7.12 -13.30 -5.93
C ARG A 504 5.73 -13.71 -6.42
N GLU A 505 5.38 -13.39 -7.66
CA GLU A 505 4.05 -13.63 -8.22
C GLU A 505 3.70 -15.12 -8.28
N LEU A 506 4.61 -15.98 -8.77
CA LEU A 506 4.44 -17.44 -8.76
C LEU A 506 4.20 -17.97 -7.34
N GLY A 507 4.98 -17.53 -6.37
CA GLY A 507 4.84 -17.95 -4.97
C GLY A 507 3.52 -17.46 -4.36
N SER A 508 3.10 -16.23 -4.65
CA SER A 508 1.84 -15.66 -4.16
C SER A 508 0.60 -16.33 -4.77
N LYS A 509 0.63 -16.68 -6.08
CA LYS A 509 -0.48 -17.43 -6.71
C LYS A 509 -0.69 -18.79 -6.04
N VAL A 510 0.39 -19.52 -5.71
CA VAL A 510 0.31 -20.78 -4.96
C VAL A 510 -0.18 -20.55 -3.53
N TYR A 511 0.31 -19.53 -2.83
CA TYR A 511 -0.16 -19.19 -1.48
C TYR A 511 -1.68 -18.92 -1.45
N ASN A 512 -2.18 -18.11 -2.38
CA ASN A 512 -3.61 -17.77 -2.46
C ASN A 512 -4.47 -19.03 -2.72
N ARG A 513 -4.10 -19.87 -3.70
CA ARG A 513 -4.78 -21.17 -3.94
C ARG A 513 -4.77 -22.06 -2.69
N TYR A 514 -3.65 -22.15 -1.98
CA TYR A 514 -3.53 -22.91 -0.72
C TYR A 514 -4.46 -22.36 0.37
N ILE A 515 -4.56 -21.03 0.53
CA ILE A 515 -5.49 -20.43 1.50
C ILE A 515 -6.94 -20.74 1.12
N THR A 516 -7.34 -20.60 -0.15
CA THR A 516 -8.69 -20.95 -0.62
C THR A 516 -9.01 -22.43 -0.33
N GLN A 517 -8.07 -23.34 -0.62
CA GLN A 517 -8.17 -24.76 -0.26
C GLN A 517 -8.25 -25.00 1.27
N ARG A 518 -7.55 -24.21 2.11
CA ARG A 518 -7.65 -24.29 3.58
C ARG A 518 -9.01 -23.80 4.09
N LYS A 519 -9.55 -22.70 3.54
CA LYS A 519 -10.89 -22.17 3.90
C LYS A 519 -12.00 -23.18 3.60
N LEU A 520 -11.92 -23.85 2.45
CA LEU A 520 -12.83 -24.95 2.08
C LEU A 520 -12.72 -26.12 3.06
N ARG A 521 -11.50 -26.66 3.29
CA ARG A 521 -11.32 -27.81 4.20
C ARG A 521 -11.72 -27.54 5.65
N SER A 522 -11.50 -26.31 6.14
CA SER A 522 -11.85 -25.91 7.50
C SER A 522 -13.34 -25.63 7.74
N ARG A 523 -14.19 -25.78 6.71
CA ARG A 523 -15.62 -25.41 6.68
C ARG A 523 -15.91 -23.91 6.87
N GLN A 524 -14.91 -23.06 6.65
CA GLN A 524 -15.04 -21.63 6.88
C GLN A 524 -15.95 -20.97 5.83
N LEU A 525 -15.92 -21.44 4.57
CA LEU A 525 -16.78 -20.90 3.53
C LEU A 525 -18.26 -21.15 3.84
N GLU A 526 -18.59 -22.32 4.36
CA GLU A 526 -19.95 -22.70 4.76
C GLU A 526 -20.46 -21.76 5.87
N LYS A 527 -19.61 -21.41 6.84
CA LYS A 527 -19.98 -20.43 7.88
C LYS A 527 -20.08 -19.01 7.36
N VAL A 528 -19.24 -18.60 6.40
CA VAL A 528 -19.37 -17.31 5.69
C VAL A 528 -20.67 -17.26 4.89
N ARG A 529 -21.06 -18.36 4.22
CA ARG A 529 -22.31 -18.46 3.43
C ARG A 529 -23.55 -18.37 4.31
N GLU A 530 -23.55 -19.06 5.45
CA GLU A 530 -24.62 -18.98 6.48
C GLU A 530 -24.79 -17.52 6.94
N VAL A 531 -23.73 -16.91 7.48
CA VAL A 531 -23.76 -15.53 7.99
C VAL A 531 -24.05 -14.50 6.90
N TYR A 532 -23.59 -14.68 5.67
CA TYR A 532 -23.88 -13.76 4.57
C TYR A 532 -25.35 -13.82 4.15
N GLY A 533 -25.97 -15.01 4.17
CA GLY A 533 -27.40 -15.19 3.87
C GLY A 533 -28.31 -14.45 4.85
N ASP A 534 -27.95 -14.41 6.14
CA ASP A 534 -28.67 -13.59 7.12
C ASP A 534 -28.32 -12.09 7.01
N TYR A 535 -27.05 -11.76 6.71
CA TYR A 535 -26.54 -10.39 6.61
C TYR A 535 -27.24 -9.56 5.52
N ILE A 536 -27.59 -10.16 4.38
CA ILE A 536 -28.25 -9.44 3.28
C ILE A 536 -29.63 -8.88 3.66
N HIS A 537 -30.30 -9.40 4.69
CA HIS A 537 -31.55 -8.82 5.23
C HIS A 537 -31.36 -7.42 5.86
N LEU A 538 -30.14 -7.04 6.25
CA LEU A 538 -29.84 -5.65 6.60
C LEU A 538 -29.80 -4.75 5.36
N LEU A 539 -29.27 -5.25 4.25
CA LEU A 539 -28.98 -4.46 3.05
C LEU A 539 -30.16 -4.35 2.08
N ALA A 540 -31.02 -5.36 2.00
CA ALA A 540 -32.10 -5.45 1.02
C ALA A 540 -33.34 -4.61 1.38
N LYS A 541 -33.95 -3.98 0.36
CA LYS A 541 -35.06 -3.00 0.50
C LYS A 541 -36.37 -3.54 1.07
N ASP A 542 -36.57 -4.84 0.95
CA ASP A 542 -37.78 -5.61 1.23
C ASP A 542 -37.78 -6.31 2.60
N SER A 543 -36.75 -6.08 3.42
CA SER A 543 -36.51 -6.83 4.66
C SER A 543 -36.12 -5.95 5.85
N GLN A 544 -36.02 -6.58 7.03
CA GLN A 544 -35.58 -5.97 8.29
C GLN A 544 -34.42 -6.81 8.87
N PRO A 545 -33.52 -6.25 9.71
CA PRO A 545 -33.57 -4.92 10.35
C PRO A 545 -33.02 -3.77 9.49
N ASN A 546 -33.06 -2.55 10.03
CA ASN A 546 -32.44 -1.32 9.48
C ASN A 546 -31.64 -0.51 10.53
N GLU A 547 -31.58 -0.97 11.79
CA GLU A 547 -31.04 -0.23 12.96
C GLU A 547 -29.53 -0.45 13.22
N TYR A 548 -28.88 -1.36 12.50
CA TYR A 548 -27.49 -1.78 12.77
C TYR A 548 -26.51 -1.27 11.71
N LEU A 549 -25.28 -0.98 12.12
CA LEU A 549 -24.17 -0.85 11.16
C LEU A 549 -23.80 -2.23 10.58
N PRO A 550 -23.32 -2.31 9.31
CA PRO A 550 -23.00 -3.58 8.65
C PRO A 550 -22.07 -4.51 9.45
N ARG A 551 -21.04 -3.95 10.11
CA ARG A 551 -20.13 -4.68 10.98
C ARG A 551 -20.84 -5.25 12.22
N GLU A 552 -21.69 -4.45 12.86
CA GLU A 552 -22.35 -4.82 14.12
C GLU A 552 -23.40 -5.91 13.91
N TYR A 553 -24.12 -5.87 12.79
CA TYR A 553 -25.04 -6.94 12.41
C TYR A 553 -24.28 -8.23 12.07
N TRP A 554 -23.16 -8.14 11.35
CA TRP A 554 -22.29 -9.30 11.09
C TRP A 554 -21.73 -9.90 12.39
N GLU A 555 -21.22 -9.08 13.30
CA GLU A 555 -20.74 -9.53 14.63
C GLU A 555 -21.85 -10.19 15.45
N LYS A 556 -23.08 -9.65 15.42
CA LYS A 556 -24.26 -10.25 16.03
C LYS A 556 -24.56 -11.64 15.45
N LEU A 557 -24.70 -11.75 14.13
CA LEU A 557 -25.01 -13.01 13.45
C LEU A 557 -23.94 -14.09 13.70
N VAL A 558 -22.66 -13.72 13.72
CA VAL A 558 -21.56 -14.64 14.09
C VAL A 558 -21.67 -15.13 15.53
N GLY A 559 -22.14 -14.29 16.45
CA GLY A 559 -22.41 -14.66 17.84
C GLY A 559 -23.61 -15.59 18.00
N GLU A 560 -24.72 -15.27 17.32
CA GLU A 560 -25.98 -16.03 17.35
C GLU A 560 -25.83 -17.41 16.68
N ALA A 561 -25.12 -17.48 15.55
CA ALA A 561 -24.89 -18.70 14.80
C ALA A 561 -23.97 -19.73 15.51
N GLY A 562 -23.35 -19.35 16.64
CA GLY A 562 -22.99 -20.20 17.79
C GLY A 562 -21.94 -21.31 17.63
N PHE A 563 -22.05 -22.15 16.61
CA PHE A 563 -21.33 -23.42 16.40
C PHE A 563 -20.59 -23.44 15.05
N GLY A 564 -19.67 -24.39 14.90
CA GLY A 564 -18.79 -24.53 13.74
C GLY A 564 -17.50 -23.70 13.83
N PRO A 565 -16.78 -23.55 12.70
CA PRO A 565 -15.44 -22.97 12.67
C PRO A 565 -15.45 -21.44 12.82
N SER A 566 -14.31 -20.90 13.21
CA SER A 566 -14.07 -19.46 13.27
C SER A 566 -13.94 -18.85 11.88
N LEU A 567 -14.49 -17.64 11.69
CA LEU A 567 -14.32 -16.84 10.46
C LEU A 567 -12.85 -16.43 10.20
N ASN A 568 -12.02 -16.42 11.23
CA ASN A 568 -10.58 -16.22 11.12
C ASN A 568 -9.86 -17.57 11.18
N LEU A 569 -8.96 -17.83 10.22
CA LEU A 569 -8.00 -18.93 10.32
C LEU A 569 -6.90 -18.59 11.34
N LYS A 570 -6.28 -19.59 11.97
CA LYS A 570 -5.08 -19.34 12.81
C LYS A 570 -3.94 -18.78 11.95
N ASP A 571 -3.33 -17.69 12.44
CA ASP A 571 -2.28 -16.93 11.76
C ASP A 571 -1.07 -17.80 11.38
N CYS A 572 -0.97 -18.12 10.09
CA CYS A 572 0.24 -18.68 9.51
C CYS A 572 0.48 -18.16 8.08
N SER A 573 0.62 -16.84 7.96
CA SER A 573 1.12 -16.24 6.73
C SER A 573 2.53 -16.74 6.43
N TRP A 574 2.78 -17.19 5.20
CA TRP A 574 4.10 -17.68 4.80
C TRP A 574 5.11 -16.52 4.82
N PRO A 575 6.29 -16.68 5.46
CA PRO A 575 7.35 -15.68 5.39
C PRO A 575 7.72 -15.32 3.95
N TYR A 576 7.93 -14.04 3.66
CA TYR A 576 8.30 -13.56 2.32
C TYR A 576 9.46 -14.35 1.67
N MET A 577 10.47 -14.71 2.46
CA MET A 577 11.62 -15.50 2.01
C MET A 577 11.28 -16.94 1.59
N LEU A 578 10.16 -17.50 2.05
CA LEU A 578 9.64 -18.81 1.65
C LEU A 578 8.86 -18.69 0.33
N VAL A 579 7.94 -17.72 0.23
CA VAL A 579 7.19 -17.39 -0.99
C VAL A 579 8.16 -17.18 -2.16
N MET A 580 9.18 -16.35 -1.94
CA MET A 580 10.24 -16.07 -2.92
C MET A 580 11.04 -17.32 -3.34
N ARG A 581 11.32 -18.25 -2.43
CA ARG A 581 12.06 -19.48 -2.75
C ARG A 581 11.21 -20.48 -3.54
N LEU A 582 9.93 -20.60 -3.21
CA LEU A 582 8.99 -21.46 -3.91
C LEU A 582 8.79 -21.00 -5.35
N GLY A 583 8.44 -19.72 -5.55
CA GLY A 583 8.25 -19.16 -6.88
C GLY A 583 9.53 -19.06 -7.70
N MET A 584 10.71 -18.85 -7.07
CA MET A 584 12.00 -18.99 -7.76
C MET A 584 12.22 -20.43 -8.26
N HIS A 585 11.89 -21.44 -7.47
CA HIS A 585 12.01 -22.84 -7.90
C HIS A 585 11.08 -23.15 -9.09
N MET A 586 9.83 -22.67 -9.05
CA MET A 586 8.89 -22.79 -10.17
C MET A 586 9.40 -22.05 -11.43
N LEU A 587 9.98 -20.86 -11.27
CA LEU A 587 10.54 -20.08 -12.37
C LEU A 587 11.74 -20.78 -13.03
N GLU A 588 12.62 -21.39 -12.24
CA GLU A 588 13.71 -22.24 -12.75
C GLU A 588 13.17 -23.48 -13.48
N LEU A 589 12.13 -24.15 -12.97
CA LEU A 589 11.47 -25.26 -13.70
C LEU A 589 10.91 -24.79 -15.05
N LEU A 590 10.20 -23.66 -15.08
CA LEU A 590 9.65 -23.05 -16.29
C LEU A 590 10.76 -22.76 -17.33
N VAL A 591 11.86 -22.13 -16.91
CA VAL A 591 13.02 -21.82 -17.78
C VAL A 591 13.67 -23.08 -18.37
N HIS A 592 13.74 -24.18 -17.60
CA HIS A 592 14.36 -25.43 -18.07
C HIS A 592 13.42 -26.31 -18.92
N ALA A 593 12.11 -26.27 -18.66
CA ALA A 593 11.11 -27.09 -19.35
C ALA A 593 10.65 -26.48 -20.68
N VAL A 594 10.34 -25.19 -20.72
CA VAL A 594 9.66 -24.55 -21.86
C VAL A 594 10.64 -24.29 -23.01
N LYS A 595 10.43 -24.97 -24.14
CA LYS A 595 11.30 -24.94 -25.32
C LYS A 595 10.50 -24.81 -26.61
N VAL A 596 11.08 -24.14 -27.60
CA VAL A 596 10.52 -23.97 -28.95
C VAL A 596 11.52 -24.45 -30.01
N PRO A 597 11.11 -25.11 -31.11
CA PRO A 597 12.02 -25.42 -32.20
C PRO A 597 12.49 -24.14 -32.91
N ARG A 598 13.80 -24.02 -33.16
CA ARG A 598 14.42 -22.83 -33.76
C ARG A 598 13.89 -22.50 -35.17
N ASN A 599 13.40 -23.50 -35.90
CA ASN A 599 12.95 -23.39 -37.28
C ASN A 599 11.47 -23.02 -37.47
N VAL A 600 10.68 -22.87 -36.38
CA VAL A 600 9.23 -22.60 -36.43
C VAL A 600 8.85 -21.40 -37.31
N LEU A 601 9.64 -20.32 -37.27
CA LEU A 601 9.42 -19.12 -38.11
C LEU A 601 10.35 -19.05 -39.34
N ASN A 602 11.29 -19.99 -39.48
CA ASN A 602 12.22 -20.04 -40.61
C ASN A 602 12.61 -21.50 -40.89
N PRO A 603 11.93 -22.18 -41.83
CA PRO A 603 12.17 -23.58 -42.16
C PRO A 603 13.59 -23.91 -42.66
N ARG A 604 14.40 -22.90 -43.02
CA ARG A 604 15.80 -23.07 -43.46
C ARG A 604 16.79 -23.32 -42.31
N LEU A 605 16.33 -23.28 -41.05
CA LEU A 605 17.14 -23.55 -39.87
C LEU A 605 16.96 -24.99 -39.40
N GLU A 606 17.97 -25.53 -38.71
CA GLU A 606 17.89 -26.84 -38.07
C GLU A 606 16.73 -26.90 -37.04
N PRO A 607 16.02 -28.04 -36.90
CA PRO A 607 14.93 -28.26 -35.95
C PRO A 607 15.44 -28.45 -34.49
N LYS A 608 16.34 -27.59 -34.03
CA LYS A 608 16.91 -27.64 -32.68
C LYS A 608 15.99 -26.95 -31.68
N LEU A 609 15.60 -27.66 -30.61
CA LEU A 609 14.89 -27.07 -29.48
C LEU A 609 15.79 -26.07 -28.73
N ILE A 610 15.28 -24.86 -28.53
CA ILE A 610 15.90 -23.79 -27.71
C ILE A 610 14.95 -23.43 -26.55
N PRO A 611 15.46 -23.00 -25.38
CA PRO A 611 14.60 -22.51 -24.30
C PRO A 611 13.80 -21.30 -24.77
N VAL A 612 12.59 -21.11 -24.23
CA VAL A 612 11.76 -19.92 -24.50
C VAL A 612 12.16 -18.74 -23.62
N LEU A 613 12.70 -18.99 -22.42
CA LEU A 613 13.05 -17.98 -21.43
C LEU A 613 14.56 -17.99 -21.12
N TYR A 614 15.12 -16.82 -20.83
CA TYR A 614 16.53 -16.67 -20.43
C TYR A 614 16.73 -15.70 -19.28
N HIS A 615 17.72 -15.99 -18.44
CA HIS A 615 18.24 -15.05 -17.46
C HIS A 615 19.14 -14.02 -18.15
N ILE A 616 18.79 -12.75 -18.05
CA ILE A 616 19.58 -11.62 -18.51
C ILE A 616 19.91 -10.73 -17.30
N TYR A 617 21.13 -10.21 -17.25
CA TYR A 617 21.52 -9.23 -16.25
C TYR A 617 21.62 -7.85 -16.89
N SER A 618 20.94 -6.87 -16.29
CA SER A 618 20.96 -5.48 -16.74
C SER A 618 21.38 -4.57 -15.59
N PHE A 619 22.18 -3.55 -15.88
CA PHE A 619 22.58 -2.56 -14.88
C PHE A 619 21.53 -1.45 -14.81
N ARG A 620 20.82 -1.35 -13.68
CA ARG A 620 20.01 -0.17 -13.35
C ARG A 620 20.85 0.72 -12.43
N SER A 621 21.34 1.82 -12.99
CA SER A 621 22.42 2.65 -12.42
C SER A 621 23.64 1.79 -12.07
N SER A 622 24.07 1.73 -10.80
CA SER A 622 25.23 0.96 -10.36
C SER A 622 24.92 -0.50 -9.99
N TRP A 623 23.66 -0.92 -9.97
CA TRP A 623 23.25 -2.25 -9.48
C TRP A 623 22.88 -3.20 -10.62
N GLN A 624 23.42 -4.42 -10.55
CA GLN A 624 23.10 -5.51 -11.47
C GLN A 624 21.76 -6.16 -11.08
N VAL A 625 20.75 -6.03 -11.94
CA VAL A 625 19.41 -6.59 -11.76
C VAL A 625 19.22 -7.81 -12.67
N GLY A 626 18.74 -8.92 -12.11
CA GLY A 626 18.36 -10.11 -12.87
C GLY A 626 16.96 -9.97 -13.47
N LEU A 627 16.84 -10.25 -14.77
CA LEU A 627 15.61 -10.24 -15.55
C LEU A 627 15.41 -11.62 -16.18
N ILE A 628 14.16 -12.04 -16.35
CA ILE A 628 13.78 -13.12 -17.27
C ILE A 628 13.24 -12.47 -18.55
N LYS A 629 13.79 -12.83 -19.71
CA LYS A 629 13.32 -12.34 -21.01
C LYS A 629 12.88 -13.49 -21.92
N PRO A 630 11.75 -13.37 -22.64
CA PRO A 630 11.36 -14.32 -23.68
C PRO A 630 12.26 -14.23 -24.92
N HIS A 631 12.33 -15.33 -25.68
CA HIS A 631 12.98 -15.35 -26.99
C HIS A 631 12.18 -14.58 -28.04
N PRO A 632 12.83 -13.82 -28.96
CA PRO A 632 12.11 -13.13 -30.03
C PRO A 632 11.19 -14.00 -30.89
N ILE A 633 11.49 -15.30 -31.07
CA ILE A 633 10.55 -16.23 -31.74
C ILE A 633 9.24 -16.36 -30.96
N PHE A 634 9.29 -16.49 -29.63
CA PHE A 634 8.08 -16.56 -28.81
C PHE A 634 7.34 -15.23 -28.81
N SER A 635 8.04 -14.11 -28.61
CA SER A 635 7.45 -12.77 -28.69
C SER A 635 6.76 -12.51 -30.03
N GLN A 636 7.34 -12.99 -31.14
CA GLN A 636 6.73 -12.89 -32.47
C GLN A 636 5.51 -13.80 -32.61
N ILE A 637 5.56 -15.06 -32.15
CA ILE A 637 4.41 -15.98 -32.20
C ILE A 637 3.22 -15.42 -31.40
N VAL A 638 3.47 -14.85 -30.21
CA VAL A 638 2.42 -14.21 -29.39
C VAL A 638 1.89 -12.93 -30.07
N SER A 639 2.77 -12.10 -30.64
CA SER A 639 2.38 -10.90 -31.38
C SER A 639 1.57 -11.21 -32.64
N ASP A 640 1.93 -12.27 -33.38
CA ASP A 640 1.23 -12.73 -34.57
C ASP A 640 -0.12 -13.36 -34.22
N ALA A 641 -0.19 -14.10 -33.09
CA ALA A 641 -1.43 -14.71 -32.61
C ALA A 641 -2.46 -13.67 -32.17
N ALA A 642 -2.00 -12.49 -31.73
CA ALA A 642 -2.84 -11.34 -31.35
C ALA A 642 -4.03 -11.78 -30.49
N GLU A 643 -3.77 -12.49 -29.39
CA GLU A 643 -4.82 -13.07 -28.56
C GLU A 643 -5.60 -12.00 -27.80
N THR A 644 -6.93 -12.08 -27.91
CA THR A 644 -7.88 -11.08 -27.42
C THR A 644 -8.51 -11.47 -26.08
N LEU A 645 -7.96 -12.47 -25.39
CA LEU A 645 -8.41 -12.92 -24.07
C LEU A 645 -7.45 -12.40 -23.00
N LEU A 646 -7.99 -11.82 -21.94
CA LEU A 646 -7.26 -11.21 -20.83
C LEU A 646 -7.61 -11.92 -19.52
N THR A 647 -6.63 -12.58 -18.88
CA THR A 647 -6.84 -13.30 -17.62
C THR A 647 -6.35 -12.50 -16.42
N PHE A 648 -7.27 -12.13 -15.53
CA PHE A 648 -7.02 -11.44 -14.28
C PHE A 648 -7.13 -12.41 -13.08
N ASN A 649 -6.67 -12.00 -11.90
CA ASN A 649 -7.07 -12.63 -10.64
C ASN A 649 -8.43 -12.06 -10.20
N SER A 650 -9.29 -12.86 -9.57
CA SER A 650 -10.63 -12.45 -9.14
C SER A 650 -10.61 -11.22 -8.22
N SER A 651 -9.67 -11.14 -7.28
CA SER A 651 -9.51 -9.98 -6.38
C SER A 651 -9.00 -8.70 -7.07
N ALA A 652 -8.72 -8.75 -8.38
CA ALA A 652 -8.32 -7.59 -9.18
C ALA A 652 -9.49 -6.98 -9.99
N LEU A 653 -10.67 -7.59 -9.94
CA LEU A 653 -11.91 -7.11 -10.54
C LEU A 653 -12.85 -6.51 -9.47
N PRO A 654 -13.85 -5.69 -9.85
CA PRO A 654 -14.93 -5.29 -8.94
C PRO A 654 -15.75 -6.49 -8.46
N MET A 655 -16.32 -6.42 -7.25
CA MET A 655 -17.18 -7.49 -6.71
C MET A 655 -18.58 -7.43 -7.32
N LEU A 656 -19.22 -8.58 -7.54
CA LEU A 656 -20.60 -8.67 -8.05
C LEU A 656 -21.69 -8.63 -6.97
N CYS A 657 -21.29 -8.67 -5.69
CA CYS A 657 -22.16 -8.49 -4.52
C CYS A 657 -21.56 -7.44 -3.54
N PRO A 658 -22.34 -6.96 -2.56
CA PRO A 658 -21.82 -6.14 -1.46
C PRO A 658 -20.64 -6.82 -0.72
N PRO A 659 -19.55 -6.10 -0.42
CA PRO A 659 -18.39 -6.68 0.27
C PRO A 659 -18.73 -7.29 1.64
N VAL A 660 -17.90 -8.26 2.06
CA VAL A 660 -17.91 -8.74 3.45
C VAL A 660 -17.43 -7.60 4.35
N PRO A 661 -18.17 -7.23 5.40
CA PRO A 661 -17.78 -6.12 6.26
C PRO A 661 -16.49 -6.43 7.01
N TRP A 662 -15.60 -5.45 7.05
CA TRP A 662 -14.45 -5.43 7.94
C TRP A 662 -14.89 -5.53 9.40
N THR A 663 -14.51 -6.61 10.06
CA THR A 663 -14.68 -6.83 11.51
C THR A 663 -13.33 -6.83 12.24
N SER A 664 -12.22 -7.01 11.53
CA SER A 664 -10.87 -7.03 12.11
C SER A 664 -9.79 -6.67 11.07
N PRO A 665 -8.53 -6.43 11.47
CA PRO A 665 -7.43 -6.20 10.52
C PRO A 665 -7.10 -7.38 9.58
N HIS A 666 -7.77 -8.53 9.76
CA HIS A 666 -7.53 -9.81 9.10
C HIS A 666 -8.78 -10.34 8.34
N PHE A 667 -9.95 -9.69 8.48
CA PHE A 667 -11.22 -10.18 7.92
C PHE A 667 -12.11 -9.03 7.44
N GLY A 668 -12.50 -9.10 6.16
CA GLY A 668 -13.33 -8.12 5.44
C GLY A 668 -12.98 -8.07 3.95
N ALA A 669 -13.66 -7.19 3.22
CA ALA A 669 -13.57 -7.01 1.76
C ALA A 669 -14.12 -8.20 0.94
N PHE A 670 -13.25 -9.11 0.46
CA PHE A 670 -13.65 -10.21 -0.43
C PHE A 670 -14.23 -11.41 0.35
N VAL A 671 -14.93 -12.31 -0.35
CA VAL A 671 -15.61 -13.46 0.28
C VAL A 671 -14.62 -14.57 0.66
N LEU A 672 -13.61 -14.83 -0.19
CA LEU A 672 -12.59 -15.85 0.02
C LEU A 672 -11.16 -15.28 0.02
N ASN A 673 -10.87 -14.26 -0.79
CA ASN A 673 -9.52 -13.71 -0.92
C ASN A 673 -9.07 -12.92 0.33
N ASP A 674 -7.99 -13.36 0.97
CA ASP A 674 -7.38 -12.67 2.12
C ASP A 674 -6.97 -11.23 1.77
N THR A 675 -7.66 -10.25 2.37
CA THR A 675 -7.35 -8.83 2.20
C THR A 675 -6.70 -8.28 3.45
N LYS A 676 -5.60 -7.53 3.28
CA LYS A 676 -5.00 -6.77 4.38
C LYS A 676 -5.71 -5.42 4.51
N LEU A 677 -6.15 -5.09 5.73
CA LEU A 677 -6.72 -3.79 6.08
C LEU A 677 -5.77 -2.64 5.69
N MET A 678 -4.46 -2.84 5.88
CA MET A 678 -3.42 -1.88 5.54
C MET A 678 -2.53 -2.37 4.39
N ARG A 679 -2.33 -1.51 3.38
CA ARG A 679 -1.37 -1.69 2.29
C ARG A 679 0.06 -1.55 2.83
N LEU A 680 0.79 -2.66 2.83
CA LEU A 680 2.16 -2.74 3.32
C LEU A 680 3.13 -3.17 2.22
N VAL A 681 4.33 -2.57 2.24
CA VAL A 681 5.46 -3.06 1.44
C VAL A 681 5.94 -4.39 2.01
N ASP A 682 6.33 -5.34 1.16
CA ASP A 682 6.81 -6.66 1.58
C ASP A 682 7.91 -6.56 2.65
N GLY A 683 7.68 -7.19 3.80
CA GLY A 683 8.57 -7.15 4.97
C GLY A 683 8.27 -6.07 6.01
N ALA A 684 7.39 -5.09 5.75
CA ALA A 684 7.03 -4.02 6.68
C ALA A 684 6.01 -4.46 7.77
N VAL A 685 6.31 -5.57 8.47
CA VAL A 685 5.39 -6.27 9.38
C VAL A 685 4.97 -5.43 10.61
N GLN A 686 5.78 -4.45 11.02
CA GLN A 686 5.55 -3.63 12.23
C GLN A 686 4.14 -3.02 12.32
N HIS A 687 3.59 -2.50 11.22
CA HIS A 687 2.26 -1.90 11.24
C HIS A 687 1.15 -2.93 11.48
N GLN A 688 1.26 -4.15 10.94
CA GLN A 688 0.29 -5.22 11.20
C GLN A 688 0.32 -5.58 12.70
N LEU A 689 1.51 -5.71 13.30
CA LEU A 689 1.65 -5.98 14.73
C LEU A 689 1.05 -4.87 15.62
N LEU A 690 1.05 -3.61 15.16
CA LEU A 690 0.42 -2.50 15.86
C LEU A 690 -1.11 -2.50 15.71
N LEU A 691 -1.65 -3.01 14.59
CA LEU A 691 -3.09 -3.24 14.43
C LEU A 691 -3.56 -4.42 15.29
N GLU A 692 -2.79 -5.52 15.32
CA GLU A 692 -3.00 -6.70 16.19
C GLU A 692 -2.97 -6.34 17.69
N GLN A 693 -2.14 -5.38 18.09
CA GLN A 693 -2.02 -4.90 19.48
C GLN A 693 -3.05 -3.82 19.86
N CYS A 694 -3.82 -3.29 18.90
CA CYS A 694 -4.81 -2.26 19.16
C CYS A 694 -6.11 -2.89 19.69
N PRO A 695 -6.70 -2.39 20.80
CA PRO A 695 -8.05 -2.79 21.20
C PRO A 695 -9.05 -2.56 20.08
N LEU A 696 -9.76 -3.61 19.66
CA LEU A 696 -10.57 -3.62 18.42
C LEU A 696 -11.59 -2.48 18.38
N VAL A 697 -12.19 -2.13 19.53
CA VAL A 697 -13.10 -1.00 19.74
C VAL A 697 -12.55 0.37 19.27
N ASN A 698 -11.24 0.55 19.26
CA ASN A 698 -10.59 1.77 18.74
C ASN A 698 -10.47 1.75 17.20
N LEU A 699 -10.56 0.58 16.57
CA LEU A 699 -10.53 0.41 15.12
C LEU A 699 -11.92 0.46 14.49
N HIS A 700 -13.00 0.19 15.25
CA HIS A 700 -14.38 0.18 14.73
C HIS A 700 -14.71 1.35 13.78
N PRO A 701 -14.38 2.63 14.07
CA PRO A 701 -14.65 3.75 13.15
C PRO A 701 -13.97 3.64 11.78
N VAL A 702 -12.77 3.06 11.75
CA VAL A 702 -11.99 2.86 10.52
C VAL A 702 -12.56 1.70 9.71
N LEU A 703 -12.98 0.63 10.39
CA LEU A 703 -13.64 -0.52 9.76
C LEU A 703 -15.00 -0.10 9.19
N ASP A 704 -15.82 0.59 9.97
CA ASP A 704 -17.16 1.06 9.59
C ASP A 704 -17.11 2.06 8.41
N ALA A 705 -16.13 2.97 8.39
CA ALA A 705 -15.92 3.87 7.25
C ALA A 705 -15.49 3.13 5.97
N LEU A 706 -14.63 2.10 6.08
CA LEU A 706 -14.25 1.26 4.94
C LEU A 706 -15.43 0.40 4.45
N ASN A 707 -16.33 -0.01 5.35
CA ASN A 707 -17.55 -0.74 5.02
C ASN A 707 -18.55 0.15 4.27
N GLN A 708 -18.72 1.40 4.71
CA GLN A 708 -19.56 2.37 4.01
C GLN A 708 -19.05 2.66 2.59
N LEU A 709 -17.73 2.86 2.42
CA LEU A 709 -17.10 3.01 1.10
C LEU A 709 -17.20 1.73 0.25
N GLY A 710 -17.16 0.56 0.88
CA GLY A 710 -17.30 -0.75 0.24
C GLY A 710 -18.70 -1.03 -0.29
N ASN A 711 -19.74 -0.70 0.48
CA ASN A 711 -21.15 -0.98 0.15
C ASN A 711 -21.73 -0.04 -0.92
N CYS A 712 -21.01 1.01 -1.32
CA CYS A 712 -21.39 1.87 -2.44
C CYS A 712 -21.46 1.07 -3.75
N ALA A 713 -22.65 0.95 -4.32
CA ALA A 713 -22.92 0.21 -5.56
C ALA A 713 -22.70 1.09 -6.81
N TRP A 714 -22.06 0.53 -7.84
CA TRP A 714 -21.68 1.23 -9.07
C TRP A 714 -22.20 0.53 -10.33
N LYS A 715 -22.40 1.31 -11.40
CA LYS A 715 -22.72 0.82 -12.75
C LYS A 715 -21.95 1.60 -13.82
N ILE A 716 -21.94 1.07 -15.04
CA ILE A 716 -21.27 1.69 -16.19
C ILE A 716 -22.14 2.74 -16.87
N ASN A 717 -21.55 3.89 -17.22
CA ASN A 717 -22.14 4.86 -18.14
C ASN A 717 -21.94 4.39 -19.60
N GLN A 718 -22.82 3.50 -20.06
CA GLN A 718 -22.63 2.77 -21.32
C GLN A 718 -22.38 3.69 -22.55
N PRO A 719 -23.16 4.76 -22.80
CA PRO A 719 -22.94 5.62 -23.97
C PRO A 719 -21.56 6.27 -24.00
N VAL A 720 -21.03 6.65 -22.82
CA VAL A 720 -19.68 7.24 -22.71
C VAL A 720 -18.61 6.18 -22.90
N LEU A 721 -18.80 4.96 -22.37
CA LEU A 721 -17.90 3.83 -22.61
C LEU A 721 -17.83 3.47 -24.10
N ASP A 722 -18.95 3.50 -24.83
CA ASP A 722 -18.99 3.18 -26.27
C ASP A 722 -18.25 4.20 -27.12
N ILE A 723 -18.37 5.50 -26.81
CA ILE A 723 -17.59 6.56 -27.46
C ILE A 723 -16.09 6.37 -27.19
N ILE A 724 -15.70 6.05 -25.95
CA ILE A 724 -14.31 5.80 -25.58
C ILE A 724 -13.76 4.55 -26.30
N ILE A 725 -14.51 3.44 -26.32
CA ILE A 725 -14.11 2.20 -27.01
C ILE A 725 -14.00 2.42 -28.52
N SER A 726 -14.90 3.22 -29.12
CA SER A 726 -14.85 3.57 -30.54
C SER A 726 -13.53 4.29 -30.89
N ILE A 727 -13.21 5.39 -30.20
CA ILE A 727 -11.95 6.13 -30.41
C ILE A 727 -10.74 5.25 -30.09
N PHE A 728 -10.81 4.44 -29.03
CA PHE A 728 -9.73 3.53 -28.66
C PHE A 728 -9.47 2.48 -29.75
N ASN A 729 -10.51 1.91 -30.37
CA ASN A 729 -10.35 0.86 -31.38
C ASN A 729 -9.88 1.37 -32.74
N ASP A 730 -10.14 2.63 -33.09
CA ASP A 730 -9.48 3.33 -34.20
C ASP A 730 -8.05 3.77 -33.80
N LYS A 731 -7.72 5.07 -33.86
CA LYS A 731 -6.37 5.61 -33.67
C LYS A 731 -6.09 6.16 -32.28
N GLY A 732 -7.05 6.13 -31.36
CA GLY A 732 -6.95 6.85 -30.09
C GLY A 732 -6.97 8.37 -30.27
N ASN A 733 -6.75 9.10 -29.19
CA ASN A 733 -6.66 10.56 -29.20
C ASN A 733 -5.83 11.05 -28.00
N GLU A 734 -4.58 11.47 -28.24
CA GLU A 734 -3.67 11.95 -27.18
C GLU A 734 -4.21 13.18 -26.42
N LYS A 735 -5.14 13.98 -27.02
CA LYS A 735 -5.77 15.12 -26.32
C LYS A 735 -6.84 14.70 -25.30
N LEU A 736 -7.48 13.56 -25.52
CA LEU A 736 -8.57 13.04 -24.67
C LEU A 736 -8.10 11.90 -23.75
N ASP A 737 -6.79 11.78 -23.52
CA ASP A 737 -6.15 10.70 -22.73
C ASP A 737 -6.52 9.28 -23.19
N ILE A 738 -6.90 9.10 -24.47
CA ILE A 738 -7.11 7.79 -25.08
C ILE A 738 -5.83 7.39 -25.82
N PRO A 739 -5.03 6.43 -25.32
CA PRO A 739 -3.72 6.14 -25.87
C PRO A 739 -3.80 5.52 -27.27
N PRO A 740 -3.04 6.04 -28.26
CA PRO A 740 -3.02 5.52 -29.62
C PRO A 740 -2.39 4.12 -29.72
N PRO A 741 -2.72 3.34 -30.76
CA PRO A 741 -2.10 2.05 -31.03
C PRO A 741 -0.65 2.19 -31.52
N ILE A 742 0.11 1.10 -31.45
CA ILE A 742 1.55 1.05 -31.78
C ILE A 742 1.82 1.40 -33.27
N SER A 743 0.82 1.30 -34.15
CA SER A 743 0.93 1.69 -35.57
C SER A 743 1.28 3.17 -35.77
N GLU A 744 0.77 4.03 -34.88
CA GLU A 744 0.98 5.49 -34.87
C GLU A 744 2.29 5.91 -34.16
N ALA A 745 3.09 4.95 -33.66
CA ALA A 745 4.32 5.25 -32.95
C ALA A 745 5.38 5.89 -33.86
N PRO A 746 6.14 6.90 -33.36
CA PRO A 746 7.10 7.64 -34.17
C PRO A 746 8.20 6.73 -34.71
N ARG A 747 8.35 6.72 -36.04
CA ARG A 747 9.40 5.97 -36.74
C ARG A 747 10.62 6.86 -36.89
N PRO A 748 11.86 6.35 -36.69
CA PRO A 748 13.06 7.11 -36.94
C PRO A 748 13.17 7.46 -38.44
N SER A 749 13.79 8.58 -38.75
CA SER A 749 14.14 8.96 -40.12
C SER A 749 14.97 7.86 -40.81
N ALA A 750 14.72 7.65 -42.10
CA ALA A 750 15.39 6.61 -42.87
C ALA A 750 16.90 6.90 -42.94
N ALA A 751 17.72 5.94 -42.52
CA ALA A 751 19.17 6.09 -42.58
C ALA A 751 19.63 6.19 -44.05
N PRO A 752 20.47 7.18 -44.43
CA PRO A 752 20.98 7.28 -45.79
C PRO A 752 21.83 6.05 -46.13
N SER A 753 21.59 5.47 -47.31
CA SER A 753 22.02 4.11 -47.69
C SER A 753 23.51 3.78 -47.51
N ASN A 754 24.38 4.79 -47.46
CA ASN A 754 25.83 4.63 -47.64
C ASN A 754 26.67 4.93 -46.38
N SER A 755 26.08 5.15 -45.21
CA SER A 755 26.83 5.38 -43.96
C SER A 755 26.70 4.23 -42.95
N SER A 756 27.79 3.46 -42.77
CA SER A 756 27.89 2.39 -41.76
C SER A 756 27.90 2.87 -40.30
N THR A 757 27.92 4.18 -40.07
CA THR A 757 28.10 4.80 -38.75
C THR A 757 26.97 5.78 -38.46
N TRP A 758 25.99 5.34 -37.67
CA TRP A 758 24.91 6.20 -37.16
C TRP A 758 25.44 7.41 -36.38
N ASN A 759 25.05 8.62 -36.78
CA ASN A 759 25.45 9.87 -36.14
C ASN A 759 24.89 10.01 -34.71
N LYS A 760 25.50 10.88 -33.89
CA LYS A 760 25.05 11.11 -32.50
C LYS A 760 23.57 11.55 -32.44
N SER A 761 23.14 12.43 -33.35
CA SER A 761 21.75 12.89 -33.43
C SER A 761 20.79 11.73 -33.75
N GLN A 762 21.03 10.99 -34.84
CA GLN A 762 20.21 9.83 -35.25
C GLN A 762 20.16 8.73 -34.16
N LYS A 763 21.24 8.54 -33.38
CA LYS A 763 21.23 7.64 -32.21
C LYS A 763 20.34 8.17 -31.08
N HIS A 764 20.30 9.47 -30.86
CA HIS A 764 19.45 10.11 -29.87
C HIS A 764 17.97 10.06 -30.29
N GLU A 765 17.68 10.43 -31.54
CA GLU A 765 16.37 10.27 -32.21
C GLU A 765 15.85 8.82 -32.08
N LEU A 766 16.65 7.82 -32.46
CA LEU A 766 16.28 6.40 -32.32
C LEU A 766 16.00 5.97 -30.87
N LEU A 767 16.66 6.59 -29.89
CA LEU A 767 16.39 6.35 -28.46
C LEU A 767 15.10 7.06 -28.00
N LEU A 768 14.83 8.28 -28.49
CA LEU A 768 13.60 9.02 -28.21
C LEU A 768 12.38 8.33 -28.83
N CYS A 769 12.45 7.89 -30.08
CA CYS A 769 11.39 7.11 -30.73
C CYS A 769 11.10 5.83 -29.94
N LYS A 770 12.13 5.03 -29.61
CA LYS A 770 11.98 3.82 -28.78
C LYS A 770 11.40 4.10 -27.39
N LYS A 771 11.74 5.24 -26.79
CA LYS A 771 11.16 5.70 -25.53
C LYS A 771 9.66 5.99 -25.71
N LYS A 772 9.25 6.84 -26.66
CA LYS A 772 7.83 7.15 -26.90
C LYS A 772 7.05 5.88 -27.29
N THR A 773 7.57 4.98 -28.11
CA THR A 773 6.91 3.68 -28.41
C THR A 773 6.65 2.85 -27.15
N ALA A 774 7.61 2.79 -26.22
CA ALA A 774 7.45 2.05 -24.96
C ALA A 774 6.46 2.72 -23.99
N GLU A 775 6.45 4.05 -23.93
CA GLU A 775 5.50 4.83 -23.14
C GLU A 775 4.07 4.70 -23.71
N MET A 776 3.89 4.83 -25.04
CA MET A 776 2.62 4.58 -25.74
C MET A 776 2.10 3.16 -25.46
N HIS A 777 2.94 2.14 -25.61
CA HIS A 777 2.55 0.75 -25.32
C HIS A 777 2.14 0.58 -23.85
N SER A 778 2.82 1.22 -22.90
CA SER A 778 2.49 1.11 -21.47
C SER A 778 1.13 1.71 -21.17
N LEU A 779 0.84 2.91 -21.68
CA LEU A 779 -0.46 3.58 -21.55
C LEU A 779 -1.56 2.79 -22.27
N ARG A 780 -1.29 2.28 -23.48
CA ARG A 780 -2.23 1.47 -24.28
C ARG A 780 -2.68 0.22 -23.54
N MET A 781 -1.78 -0.48 -22.85
CA MET A 781 -2.14 -1.68 -22.07
C MET A 781 -2.91 -1.36 -20.78
N ASP A 782 -2.56 -0.28 -20.08
CA ASP A 782 -3.30 0.19 -18.90
C ASP A 782 -4.76 0.55 -19.26
N ALA A 783 -4.95 1.31 -20.34
CA ALA A 783 -6.27 1.60 -20.88
C ALA A 783 -6.98 0.34 -21.41
N LEU A 784 -6.28 -0.58 -22.08
CA LEU A 784 -6.85 -1.84 -22.55
C LEU A 784 -7.47 -2.65 -21.40
N TYR A 785 -6.75 -2.79 -20.28
CA TYR A 785 -7.25 -3.52 -19.12
C TYR A 785 -8.45 -2.80 -18.49
N LYS A 786 -8.39 -1.47 -18.32
CA LYS A 786 -9.51 -0.67 -17.79
C LYS A 786 -10.78 -0.81 -18.62
N LEU A 787 -10.69 -0.60 -19.93
CA LEU A 787 -11.84 -0.63 -20.84
C LEU A 787 -12.41 -2.05 -20.99
N SER A 788 -11.56 -3.08 -20.97
CA SER A 788 -12.02 -4.48 -21.04
C SER A 788 -12.71 -4.92 -19.75
N ILE A 789 -12.20 -4.52 -18.58
CA ILE A 789 -12.88 -4.76 -17.30
C ILE A 789 -14.21 -4.00 -17.25
N ALA A 790 -14.23 -2.73 -17.64
CA ALA A 790 -15.46 -1.93 -17.72
C ALA A 790 -16.49 -2.56 -18.68
N ASN A 791 -16.06 -3.06 -19.84
CA ASN A 791 -16.94 -3.74 -20.79
C ASN A 791 -17.46 -5.09 -20.26
N TYR A 792 -16.66 -5.83 -19.49
CA TYR A 792 -17.09 -7.08 -18.82
C TYR A 792 -18.13 -6.87 -17.70
N VAL A 793 -18.19 -5.66 -17.12
CA VAL A 793 -19.21 -5.25 -16.13
C VAL A 793 -20.23 -4.25 -16.68
N ARG A 794 -20.29 -4.05 -18.00
CA ARG A 794 -21.17 -3.12 -18.72
C ARG A 794 -22.62 -3.15 -18.22
N ASP A 795 -23.18 -4.35 -18.15
CA ASP A 795 -24.59 -4.62 -17.83
C ASP A 795 -24.77 -5.12 -16.39
N LYS A 796 -23.78 -4.86 -15.52
CA LYS A 796 -23.75 -5.33 -14.13
C LYS A 796 -23.69 -4.16 -13.16
N VAL A 797 -24.32 -4.34 -12.02
CA VAL A 797 -24.03 -3.56 -10.81
C VAL A 797 -22.93 -4.27 -10.04
N PHE A 798 -21.95 -3.51 -9.55
CA PHE A 798 -20.74 -4.01 -8.88
C PHE A 798 -20.28 -3.08 -7.75
N TRP A 799 -19.39 -3.60 -6.90
CA TRP A 799 -18.89 -2.93 -5.69
C TRP A 799 -17.36 -2.85 -5.68
N PHE A 800 -16.85 -1.81 -5.00
CA PHE A 800 -15.43 -1.61 -4.77
C PHE A 800 -15.10 -1.81 -3.28
N PRO A 801 -14.68 -3.01 -2.84
CA PRO A 801 -14.13 -3.17 -1.49
C PRO A 801 -12.93 -2.23 -1.29
N HIS A 802 -12.83 -1.61 -0.12
CA HIS A 802 -11.77 -0.67 0.21
C HIS A 802 -10.81 -1.21 1.28
N ASN A 803 -9.57 -0.72 1.25
CA ASN A 803 -8.59 -0.82 2.33
C ASN A 803 -7.81 0.51 2.44
N MET A 804 -6.80 0.61 3.31
CA MET A 804 -6.09 1.86 3.59
C MET A 804 -4.56 1.78 3.46
N ASP A 805 -3.87 2.90 3.31
CA ASP A 805 -2.41 2.98 3.46
C ASP A 805 -1.98 3.16 4.92
N PHE A 806 -0.66 3.19 5.17
CA PHE A 806 -0.08 3.37 6.51
C PHE A 806 -0.39 4.71 7.20
N ARG A 807 -1.11 5.63 6.51
CA ARG A 807 -1.53 6.94 7.02
C ARG A 807 -3.06 7.04 7.18
N GLY A 808 -3.79 5.96 6.91
CA GLY A 808 -5.26 5.94 6.94
C GLY A 808 -5.94 6.48 5.68
N ARG A 809 -5.22 6.72 4.58
CA ARG A 809 -5.89 7.08 3.31
C ARG A 809 -6.53 5.84 2.69
N THR A 810 -7.80 5.92 2.33
CA THR A 810 -8.58 4.82 1.76
C THR A 810 -8.36 4.68 0.25
N TYR A 811 -8.46 3.44 -0.24
CA TYR A 811 -8.24 3.07 -1.65
C TYR A 811 -9.06 1.82 -2.02
N PRO A 812 -9.72 1.76 -3.19
CA PRO A 812 -10.32 0.54 -3.73
C PRO A 812 -9.29 -0.58 -3.91
N CYS A 813 -9.62 -1.80 -3.47
CA CYS A 813 -8.77 -2.98 -3.61
C CYS A 813 -8.51 -3.39 -5.09
N PRO A 814 -9.51 -3.39 -5.99
CA PRO A 814 -9.30 -3.68 -7.41
C PRO A 814 -8.40 -2.63 -8.07
N PRO A 815 -7.20 -2.98 -8.59
CA PRO A 815 -6.16 -1.99 -8.89
C PRO A 815 -6.29 -1.34 -10.28
N TYR A 816 -6.94 -2.02 -11.23
CA TYR A 816 -6.96 -1.59 -12.64
C TYR A 816 -8.07 -0.57 -12.93
N PHE A 817 -9.32 -0.95 -12.63
CA PHE A 817 -10.53 -0.16 -12.89
C PHE A 817 -11.18 0.21 -11.55
N ASN A 818 -11.25 1.51 -11.23
CA ASN A 818 -11.92 2.06 -10.04
C ASN A 818 -12.05 3.60 -10.13
N HIS A 819 -12.93 4.18 -9.30
CA HIS A 819 -13.23 5.62 -9.32
C HIS A 819 -12.08 6.56 -8.90
N LEU A 820 -10.95 6.05 -8.39
CA LEU A 820 -9.73 6.85 -8.14
C LEU A 820 -8.90 7.08 -9.42
N GLY A 821 -9.30 6.50 -10.56
CA GLY A 821 -8.62 6.64 -11.85
C GLY A 821 -8.63 8.04 -12.46
N ASN A 822 -8.20 8.12 -13.72
CA ASN A 822 -8.23 9.33 -14.55
C ASN A 822 -9.67 9.69 -14.98
N ASP A 823 -9.83 10.85 -15.60
CA ASP A 823 -11.09 11.38 -16.15
C ASP A 823 -11.90 10.33 -16.93
N VAL A 824 -11.27 9.65 -17.90
CA VAL A 824 -11.82 8.50 -18.64
C VAL A 824 -12.48 7.45 -17.73
N THR A 825 -11.83 7.10 -16.63
CA THR A 825 -12.30 6.07 -15.69
C THR A 825 -13.46 6.56 -14.82
N ARG A 826 -13.51 7.87 -14.51
CA ARG A 826 -14.57 8.49 -13.69
C ARG A 826 -15.85 8.69 -14.50
N ALA A 827 -15.73 9.17 -15.73
CA ALA A 827 -16.84 9.43 -16.63
C ALA A 827 -17.71 8.19 -16.96
N ILE A 828 -17.07 7.01 -16.94
CA ILE A 828 -17.73 5.72 -17.18
C ILE A 828 -18.32 5.09 -15.91
N LEU A 829 -18.23 5.74 -14.74
CA LEU A 829 -18.72 5.24 -13.46
C LEU A 829 -19.87 6.11 -12.91
N LEU A 830 -21.01 5.47 -12.66
CA LEU A 830 -22.20 6.07 -12.05
C LEU A 830 -22.58 5.31 -10.79
N PHE A 831 -23.33 5.96 -9.89
CA PHE A 831 -23.98 5.23 -8.80
C PHE A 831 -25.04 4.28 -9.38
N ALA A 832 -25.09 3.04 -8.88
CA ALA A 832 -26.06 2.05 -9.36
C ALA A 832 -27.48 2.45 -8.97
N GLU A 833 -27.66 2.70 -7.68
CA GLU A 833 -28.81 3.38 -7.09
C GLU A 833 -28.86 4.83 -7.58
N GLY A 834 -30.06 5.36 -7.79
CA GLY A 834 -30.27 6.75 -8.22
C GLY A 834 -31.07 7.51 -7.18
N ARG A 835 -31.02 8.85 -7.23
CA ARG A 835 -31.80 9.71 -6.34
C ARG A 835 -32.51 10.81 -7.13
N PRO A 836 -33.74 11.19 -6.75
CA PRO A 836 -34.43 12.33 -7.36
C PRO A 836 -33.61 13.60 -7.14
N LEU A 837 -33.46 14.43 -8.19
CA LEU A 837 -32.70 15.68 -8.11
C LEU A 837 -33.29 16.67 -7.10
N GLY A 838 -34.61 16.65 -6.90
CA GLY A 838 -35.33 17.62 -6.07
C GLY A 838 -35.16 19.06 -6.59
N PRO A 839 -35.52 20.08 -5.78
CA PRO A 839 -35.65 21.46 -6.24
C PRO A 839 -34.32 22.17 -6.58
N LYS A 840 -33.16 21.53 -6.38
CA LYS A 840 -31.83 22.11 -6.65
C LYS A 840 -30.82 21.14 -7.30
N GLY A 841 -31.19 19.89 -7.57
CA GLY A 841 -30.25 18.92 -8.11
C GLY A 841 -29.77 19.26 -9.52
N LEU A 842 -30.66 19.81 -10.37
CA LEU A 842 -30.28 20.27 -11.71
C LEU A 842 -29.30 21.46 -11.66
N ASP A 843 -29.48 22.38 -10.70
CA ASP A 843 -28.54 23.49 -10.48
C ASP A 843 -27.17 22.96 -10.03
N TRP A 844 -27.14 21.97 -9.15
CA TRP A 844 -25.90 21.32 -8.72
C TRP A 844 -25.21 20.56 -9.85
N LEU A 845 -25.95 19.89 -10.76
CA LEU A 845 -25.38 19.31 -11.98
C LEU A 845 -24.76 20.40 -12.88
N LYS A 846 -25.47 21.50 -13.12
CA LYS A 846 -24.99 22.65 -13.92
C LYS A 846 -23.72 23.28 -13.32
N ILE A 847 -23.72 23.57 -12.02
CA ILE A 847 -22.56 24.05 -11.27
C ILE A 847 -21.40 23.04 -11.35
N HIS A 848 -21.70 21.75 -11.25
CA HIS A 848 -20.70 20.69 -11.33
C HIS A 848 -20.06 20.60 -12.72
N LEU A 849 -20.85 20.68 -13.80
CA LEU A 849 -20.33 20.76 -15.16
C LEU A 849 -19.36 21.94 -15.30
N ILE A 850 -19.72 23.15 -14.84
CA ILE A 850 -18.81 24.31 -14.93
C ILE A 850 -17.54 24.09 -14.11
N ASN A 851 -17.61 23.41 -12.95
CA ASN A 851 -16.40 23.02 -12.21
C ASN A 851 -15.48 22.08 -13.03
N LEU A 852 -16.05 21.14 -13.80
CA LEU A 852 -15.33 20.24 -14.71
C LEU A 852 -14.78 20.95 -15.96
N THR A 853 -15.47 21.99 -16.47
CA THR A 853 -14.94 22.78 -17.61
C THR A 853 -13.58 23.38 -17.30
N GLY A 854 -13.36 23.70 -16.03
CA GLY A 854 -12.21 24.44 -15.55
C GLY A 854 -12.33 25.97 -15.68
N LEU A 855 -13.44 26.47 -16.23
CA LEU A 855 -13.79 27.89 -16.31
C LEU A 855 -14.37 28.39 -14.97
N LYS A 856 -14.63 29.70 -14.86
CA LYS A 856 -15.33 30.35 -13.73
C LYS A 856 -14.81 29.99 -12.32
N LYS A 857 -13.55 29.54 -12.19
CA LYS A 857 -12.98 28.98 -10.94
C LYS A 857 -12.85 29.99 -9.79
N LYS A 858 -12.80 31.29 -10.08
CA LYS A 858 -12.69 32.39 -9.10
C LYS A 858 -14.05 32.98 -8.72
N ASP A 859 -15.10 32.46 -9.34
CA ASP A 859 -16.40 33.11 -9.45
C ASP A 859 -17.36 32.37 -8.52
N ALA A 860 -18.41 33.03 -8.05
CA ALA A 860 -19.39 32.48 -7.10
C ALA A 860 -20.18 31.31 -7.72
N LEU A 861 -20.82 30.49 -6.87
CA LEU A 861 -21.64 29.36 -7.34
C LEU A 861 -22.83 29.82 -8.21
N GLN A 862 -23.37 31.01 -7.92
CA GLN A 862 -24.43 31.65 -8.70
C GLN A 862 -23.95 32.03 -10.12
N GLU A 863 -22.79 32.69 -10.23
CA GLU A 863 -22.18 33.10 -11.50
C GLU A 863 -21.79 31.89 -12.38
N ARG A 864 -21.56 30.72 -11.77
CA ARG A 864 -21.37 29.43 -12.47
C ARG A 864 -22.68 28.86 -12.98
N LEU A 865 -23.75 28.94 -12.19
CA LEU A 865 -25.09 28.49 -12.59
C LEU A 865 -25.64 29.34 -13.75
N GLU A 866 -25.46 30.66 -13.67
CA GLU A 866 -25.81 31.61 -14.73
C GLU A 866 -25.04 31.31 -16.01
N TYR A 867 -23.72 31.14 -15.94
CA TYR A 867 -22.92 30.74 -17.09
C TYR A 867 -23.31 29.38 -17.68
N ALA A 868 -23.70 28.41 -16.83
CA ALA A 868 -24.22 27.13 -17.31
C ALA A 868 -25.55 27.27 -18.07
N ASN A 869 -26.40 28.23 -17.67
CA ASN A 869 -27.64 28.55 -18.37
C ASN A 869 -27.36 29.27 -19.71
N GLU A 870 -26.38 30.18 -19.76
CA GLU A 870 -25.94 30.87 -20.99
C GLU A 870 -25.48 29.88 -22.07
N ILE A 871 -24.75 28.82 -21.71
CA ILE A 871 -24.16 27.87 -22.66
C ILE A 871 -24.98 26.60 -22.91
N MET A 872 -26.27 26.57 -22.52
CA MET A 872 -27.11 25.35 -22.62
C MET A 872 -27.13 24.73 -24.02
N GLU A 873 -27.02 25.50 -25.10
CA GLU A 873 -26.95 24.94 -26.46
C GLU A 873 -25.68 24.13 -26.71
N GLU A 874 -24.52 24.52 -26.14
CA GLU A 874 -23.27 23.74 -26.22
C GLU A 874 -23.35 22.45 -25.39
N ILE A 875 -24.08 22.51 -24.27
CA ILE A 875 -24.31 21.37 -23.37
C ILE A 875 -25.17 20.32 -24.10
N LEU A 876 -26.26 20.75 -24.74
CA LEU A 876 -27.16 19.86 -25.49
C LEU A 876 -26.49 19.33 -26.77
N ASP A 877 -25.79 20.16 -27.55
CA ASP A 877 -25.00 19.72 -28.72
C ASP A 877 -23.95 18.67 -28.33
N SER A 878 -23.23 18.90 -27.23
CA SER A 878 -22.24 17.94 -26.71
C SER A 878 -22.87 16.61 -26.29
N ALA A 879 -24.09 16.63 -25.75
CA ALA A 879 -24.81 15.43 -25.33
C ALA A 879 -25.36 14.62 -26.53
N ASP A 880 -25.92 15.30 -27.52
CA ASP A 880 -26.59 14.67 -28.67
C ASP A 880 -25.62 14.25 -29.79
N HIS A 881 -24.60 15.09 -30.05
CA HIS A 881 -23.71 14.93 -31.20
C HIS A 881 -22.21 14.92 -30.79
N PRO A 882 -21.79 14.10 -29.80
CA PRO A 882 -20.48 14.21 -29.15
C PRO A 882 -19.27 14.12 -30.08
N LEU A 883 -19.38 13.40 -31.21
CA LEU A 883 -18.31 13.23 -32.21
C LEU A 883 -18.56 13.97 -33.54
N THR A 884 -19.72 14.59 -33.72
CA THR A 884 -20.18 15.16 -35.00
C THR A 884 -20.57 16.63 -34.93
N GLY A 885 -21.04 17.11 -33.78
CA GLY A 885 -21.40 18.50 -33.52
C GLY A 885 -20.20 19.41 -33.24
N ARG A 886 -20.42 20.44 -32.41
CA ARG A 886 -19.46 21.52 -32.10
C ARG A 886 -18.34 21.10 -31.15
N LYS A 887 -18.52 19.97 -30.44
CA LYS A 887 -17.48 19.29 -29.63
C LYS A 887 -16.90 20.17 -28.50
N TRP A 888 -17.69 21.12 -28.00
CA TRP A 888 -17.30 22.03 -26.92
C TRP A 888 -16.65 21.30 -25.73
N TRP A 889 -17.23 20.17 -25.32
CA TRP A 889 -16.75 19.32 -24.23
C TRP A 889 -15.27 18.88 -24.37
N MET A 890 -14.76 18.70 -25.60
CA MET A 890 -13.38 18.23 -25.85
C MET A 890 -12.30 19.25 -25.46
N ASN A 891 -12.67 20.51 -25.21
CA ASN A 891 -11.75 21.61 -24.92
C ASN A 891 -11.75 22.03 -23.43
N THR A 892 -12.18 21.13 -22.54
CA THR A 892 -12.30 21.38 -21.09
C THR A 892 -11.17 20.75 -20.26
N ASP A 893 -11.06 21.12 -18.98
CA ASP A 893 -10.06 20.55 -18.04
C ASP A 893 -10.26 19.04 -17.80
N GLU A 894 -11.51 18.56 -17.70
CA GLU A 894 -11.89 17.16 -17.41
C GLU A 894 -12.96 16.67 -18.44
N PRO A 895 -12.57 16.40 -19.70
CA PRO A 895 -13.49 16.32 -20.84
C PRO A 895 -14.50 15.16 -20.80
N TRP A 896 -14.12 13.97 -20.34
CA TRP A 896 -15.03 12.83 -20.31
C TRP A 896 -16.08 13.00 -19.21
N GLN A 897 -15.70 13.46 -18.02
CA GLN A 897 -16.65 13.82 -16.97
C GLN A 897 -17.56 14.96 -17.43
N ALA A 898 -17.04 15.96 -18.16
CA ALA A 898 -17.85 17.05 -18.71
C ALA A 898 -18.89 16.52 -19.70
N LEU A 899 -18.51 15.67 -20.66
CA LEU A 899 -19.44 15.03 -21.59
C LEU A 899 -20.51 14.21 -20.86
N ALA A 900 -20.09 13.38 -19.89
CA ALA A 900 -21.00 12.56 -19.10
C ALA A 900 -22.00 13.41 -18.30
N CYS A 901 -21.58 14.57 -17.80
CA CYS A 901 -22.44 15.51 -17.10
C CYS A 901 -23.39 16.25 -18.06
N CYS A 902 -22.94 16.64 -19.26
CA CYS A 902 -23.81 17.16 -20.32
C CYS A 902 -24.94 16.18 -20.68
N MET A 903 -24.62 14.89 -20.81
CA MET A 903 -25.62 13.84 -21.07
C MET A 903 -26.65 13.73 -19.93
N GLU A 904 -26.24 13.86 -18.66
CA GLU A 904 -27.20 13.81 -17.54
C GLU A 904 -28.06 15.09 -17.45
N ILE A 905 -27.47 16.26 -17.66
CA ILE A 905 -28.20 17.55 -17.72
C ILE A 905 -29.21 17.55 -18.87
N ALA A 906 -28.86 16.99 -20.03
CA ALA A 906 -29.75 16.87 -21.18
C ALA A 906 -30.96 15.97 -20.87
N LYS A 907 -30.76 14.80 -20.24
CA LYS A 907 -31.87 13.93 -19.80
C LYS A 907 -32.76 14.61 -18.77
N ALA A 908 -32.16 15.20 -17.72
CA ALA A 908 -32.90 15.86 -16.66
C ALA A 908 -33.73 17.04 -17.18
N SER A 909 -33.13 17.89 -18.03
CA SER A 909 -33.80 19.08 -18.60
C SER A 909 -34.86 18.74 -19.67
N ARG A 910 -34.86 17.51 -20.20
CA ARG A 910 -35.87 16.99 -21.13
C ARG A 910 -36.93 16.10 -20.45
N SER A 911 -36.80 15.88 -19.14
CA SER A 911 -37.79 15.11 -18.38
C SER A 911 -39.03 15.96 -18.05
N PRO A 912 -40.24 15.37 -17.88
CA PRO A 912 -41.46 16.13 -17.60
C PRO A 912 -41.43 16.90 -16.28
N ASP A 913 -40.71 16.39 -15.29
CA ASP A 913 -40.35 17.11 -14.06
C ASP A 913 -38.86 16.86 -13.72
N PRO A 914 -37.99 17.86 -13.95
CA PRO A 914 -36.57 17.77 -13.60
C PRO A 914 -36.28 17.59 -12.10
N ALA A 915 -37.23 17.87 -11.19
CA ALA A 915 -37.05 17.60 -9.76
C ALA A 915 -37.31 16.12 -9.42
N ALA A 916 -38.27 15.47 -10.09
CA ALA A 916 -38.53 14.03 -9.97
C ALA A 916 -37.51 13.15 -10.72
N TYR A 917 -36.72 13.72 -11.66
CA TYR A 917 -35.71 12.98 -12.41
C TYR A 917 -34.73 12.24 -11.50
N ILE A 918 -34.64 10.91 -11.67
CA ILE A 918 -33.73 10.03 -10.93
C ILE A 918 -32.33 10.11 -11.56
N SER A 919 -31.44 10.87 -10.92
CA SER A 919 -30.05 11.00 -11.34
C SER A 919 -29.17 9.92 -10.73
N HIS A 920 -28.19 9.46 -11.51
CA HIS A 920 -27.14 8.53 -11.09
C HIS A 920 -25.75 9.16 -11.08
N PHE A 921 -25.63 10.43 -11.47
CA PHE A 921 -24.37 11.10 -11.72
C PHE A 921 -23.70 11.61 -10.43
N PRO A 922 -22.46 11.22 -10.11
CA PRO A 922 -21.74 11.70 -8.92
C PRO A 922 -21.38 13.19 -9.02
N VAL A 923 -21.90 14.01 -8.10
CA VAL A 923 -21.53 15.43 -7.97
C VAL A 923 -20.37 15.58 -7.00
N HIS A 924 -19.19 15.93 -7.51
CA HIS A 924 -17.98 16.12 -6.68
C HIS A 924 -17.96 17.49 -5.98
N GLN A 925 -17.42 17.50 -4.76
CA GLN A 925 -16.96 18.67 -4.00
C GLN A 925 -15.56 18.35 -3.44
N ASP A 926 -14.61 19.29 -3.50
CA ASP A 926 -13.25 19.16 -2.96
C ASP A 926 -12.77 20.52 -2.41
N GLY A 927 -11.91 20.50 -1.40
CA GLY A 927 -11.34 21.71 -0.80
C GLY A 927 -10.13 22.22 -1.58
N SER A 928 -9.99 23.55 -1.70
CA SER A 928 -9.02 24.16 -2.61
C SER A 928 -7.56 23.75 -2.35
N CYS A 929 -7.21 23.45 -1.09
CA CYS A 929 -6.00 22.74 -0.72
C CYS A 929 -6.12 22.09 0.67
N ASN A 930 -6.69 20.90 0.76
CA ASN A 930 -7.01 20.21 2.03
C ASN A 930 -5.82 20.14 3.01
N GLY A 931 -4.58 19.94 2.51
CA GLY A 931 -3.37 19.98 3.33
C GLY A 931 -3.09 21.34 3.98
N LEU A 932 -3.29 22.45 3.26
CA LEU A 932 -3.15 23.80 3.81
C LEU A 932 -4.35 24.19 4.69
N GLN A 933 -5.56 23.70 4.40
CA GLN A 933 -6.72 23.84 5.29
C GLN A 933 -6.41 23.24 6.68
N HIS A 934 -5.89 22.01 6.74
CA HIS A 934 -5.48 21.42 8.01
C HIS A 934 -4.37 22.22 8.71
N TYR A 935 -3.36 22.73 8.00
CA TYR A 935 -2.33 23.59 8.62
C TYR A 935 -2.90 24.90 9.18
N ALA A 936 -3.78 25.58 8.44
CA ALA A 936 -4.42 26.82 8.89
C ALA A 936 -5.35 26.57 10.10
N ALA A 937 -6.10 25.48 10.11
CA ALA A 937 -6.94 25.09 11.23
C ALA A 937 -6.14 24.71 12.49
N LEU A 938 -5.02 23.99 12.33
CA LEU A 938 -4.11 23.61 13.42
C LEU A 938 -3.38 24.83 14.01
N GLY A 939 -2.86 25.71 13.15
CA GLY A 939 -2.14 26.92 13.56
C GLY A 939 -3.04 28.10 13.96
N ARG A 940 -4.35 28.02 13.69
CA ARG A 940 -5.32 29.13 13.77
C ARG A 940 -4.88 30.38 12.98
N ASP A 941 -4.18 30.16 11.87
CA ASP A 941 -3.71 31.22 10.96
C ASP A 941 -4.89 31.79 10.16
N LEU A 942 -5.27 33.04 10.46
CA LEU A 942 -6.36 33.75 9.78
C LEU A 942 -6.05 34.01 8.30
N ILE A 943 -4.81 34.35 7.94
CA ILE A 943 -4.43 34.69 6.56
C ILE A 943 -4.42 33.41 5.71
N GLY A 944 -3.85 32.33 6.26
CA GLY A 944 -3.96 30.99 5.73
C GLY A 944 -5.41 30.57 5.55
N ALA A 945 -6.24 30.68 6.60
CA ALA A 945 -7.64 30.26 6.62
C ALA A 945 -8.51 30.98 5.57
N ILE A 946 -8.33 32.28 5.38
CA ILE A 946 -8.97 33.03 4.28
C ILE A 946 -8.51 32.46 2.94
N SER A 947 -7.19 32.34 2.72
CA SER A 947 -6.60 31.89 1.45
C SER A 947 -7.04 30.49 0.99
N VAL A 948 -7.56 29.67 1.90
CA VAL A 948 -7.98 28.27 1.66
C VAL A 948 -9.46 28.01 1.96
N ASN A 949 -10.28 29.06 2.07
CA ASN A 949 -11.75 28.98 2.21
C ASN A 949 -12.24 28.30 3.52
N LEU A 950 -11.50 28.48 4.62
CA LEU A 950 -12.01 28.15 5.97
C LEU A 950 -12.78 29.31 6.61
N MET A 951 -12.50 30.55 6.21
CA MET A 951 -13.33 31.71 6.52
C MET A 951 -14.43 31.85 5.45
N PRO A 952 -15.68 32.18 5.83
CA PRO A 952 -16.72 32.51 4.86
C PRO A 952 -16.34 33.72 4.00
N CYS A 953 -16.48 33.58 2.67
CA CYS A 953 -16.20 34.60 1.67
C CYS A 953 -17.25 34.52 0.56
N ASN A 954 -17.66 35.66 0.00
CA ASN A 954 -18.65 35.71 -1.10
C ASN A 954 -18.10 35.10 -2.41
N VAL A 955 -16.78 35.16 -2.61
CA VAL A 955 -16.06 34.60 -3.76
C VAL A 955 -14.94 33.66 -3.30
N PRO A 956 -14.67 32.55 -4.01
CA PRO A 956 -13.69 31.55 -3.62
C PRO A 956 -12.25 32.06 -3.71
N GLN A 957 -11.51 31.87 -2.63
CA GLN A 957 -10.11 32.25 -2.50
C GLN A 957 -9.19 31.19 -3.12
N ASP A 958 -8.18 31.67 -3.86
CA ASP A 958 -7.29 30.84 -4.67
C ASP A 958 -5.82 31.04 -4.27
N VAL A 959 -5.38 30.31 -3.24
CA VAL A 959 -4.00 30.30 -2.74
C VAL A 959 -2.94 30.13 -3.85
N TYR A 960 -3.27 29.41 -4.93
CA TYR A 960 -2.37 29.22 -6.06
C TYR A 960 -2.14 30.51 -6.88
N SER A 961 -3.17 31.36 -7.03
CA SER A 961 -3.01 32.70 -7.63
C SER A 961 -2.26 33.64 -6.68
N ALA A 962 -2.55 33.61 -5.37
CA ALA A 962 -1.86 34.44 -4.38
C ALA A 962 -0.34 34.14 -4.34
N VAL A 963 0.04 32.86 -4.34
CA VAL A 963 1.46 32.47 -4.41
C VAL A 963 2.09 32.84 -5.76
N ALA A 964 1.38 32.70 -6.88
CA ALA A 964 1.89 33.12 -8.20
C ALA A 964 2.20 34.63 -8.23
N GLN A 965 1.27 35.46 -7.73
CA GLN A 965 1.47 36.91 -7.62
C GLN A 965 2.67 37.24 -6.71
N GLN A 966 2.78 36.59 -5.53
CA GLN A 966 3.89 36.87 -4.63
C GLN A 966 5.25 36.47 -5.23
N VAL A 967 5.32 35.41 -6.02
CA VAL A 967 6.52 35.01 -6.77
C VAL A 967 6.84 36.01 -7.89
N GLU A 968 5.84 36.53 -8.61
CA GLU A 968 6.04 37.57 -9.62
C GLU A 968 6.56 38.89 -9.01
N GLU A 969 6.12 39.27 -7.82
CA GLU A 969 6.67 40.42 -7.08
C GLU A 969 8.14 40.23 -6.69
N PHE A 970 8.55 39.03 -6.30
CA PHE A 970 9.96 38.72 -6.05
C PHE A 970 10.76 38.70 -7.37
N ARG A 971 10.21 38.12 -8.44
CA ARG A 971 10.83 38.12 -9.78
C ARG A 971 11.07 39.54 -10.30
N LYS A 972 10.16 40.49 -10.09
CA LYS A 972 10.36 41.91 -10.45
C LYS A 972 11.56 42.51 -9.72
N LYS A 973 11.59 42.38 -8.38
CA LYS A 973 12.70 42.87 -7.53
C LYS A 973 14.05 42.26 -7.91
N ASP A 974 14.08 40.97 -8.25
CA ASP A 974 15.30 40.28 -8.71
C ASP A 974 15.73 40.75 -10.13
N ALA A 975 14.77 40.98 -11.02
CA ALA A 975 15.02 41.47 -12.38
C ALA A 975 15.56 42.92 -12.39
N GLU A 976 15.04 43.76 -11.51
CA GLU A 976 15.54 45.12 -11.21
C GLU A 976 16.99 45.06 -10.69
N GLN A 977 17.28 44.16 -9.74
CA GLN A 977 18.64 43.87 -9.24
C GLN A 977 19.59 43.21 -10.25
N GLY A 978 19.15 42.96 -11.49
CA GLY A 978 20.00 42.44 -12.57
C GLY A 978 20.09 40.91 -12.65
N VAL A 979 19.28 40.17 -11.89
CA VAL A 979 19.25 38.70 -11.93
C VAL A 979 18.72 38.23 -13.29
N LYS A 980 19.60 37.67 -14.13
CA LYS A 980 19.29 37.30 -15.52
C LYS A 980 18.07 36.37 -15.63
N ILE A 981 18.00 35.31 -14.82
CA ILE A 981 16.88 34.35 -14.86
C ILE A 981 15.54 34.99 -14.46
N ALA A 982 15.54 36.00 -13.59
CA ALA A 982 14.33 36.73 -13.22
C ALA A 982 13.81 37.60 -14.38
N ARG A 983 14.70 38.12 -15.24
CA ARG A 983 14.31 38.80 -16.49
C ARG A 983 13.71 37.82 -17.50
N VAL A 984 14.33 36.65 -17.66
CA VAL A 984 13.85 35.58 -18.57
C VAL A 984 12.47 35.05 -18.14
N LEU A 985 12.20 34.94 -16.84
CA LEU A 985 10.92 34.46 -16.30
C LEU A 985 9.75 35.47 -16.40
N GLN A 986 9.93 36.64 -17.01
CA GLN A 986 8.88 37.64 -17.14
C GLN A 986 7.69 37.12 -17.97
N GLY A 987 6.48 37.18 -17.41
CA GLY A 987 5.26 36.65 -18.04
C GLY A 987 5.00 35.17 -17.78
N PHE A 988 6.03 34.37 -17.51
CA PHE A 988 5.92 32.91 -17.35
C PHE A 988 5.47 32.45 -15.94
N ILE A 989 5.41 33.35 -14.95
CA ILE A 989 4.95 33.04 -13.58
C ILE A 989 3.42 32.90 -13.53
N SER A 990 2.92 31.73 -13.95
CA SER A 990 1.48 31.44 -13.98
C SER A 990 1.01 30.53 -12.84
N ARG A 991 -0.30 30.56 -12.57
CA ARG A 991 -0.98 29.62 -11.65
C ARG A 991 -0.68 28.15 -12.01
N LYS A 992 -0.64 27.81 -13.31
CA LYS A 992 -0.38 26.44 -13.81
C LYS A 992 1.03 25.95 -13.42
N VAL A 993 2.03 26.84 -13.44
CA VAL A 993 3.42 26.53 -13.06
C VAL A 993 3.55 26.30 -11.55
N VAL A 994 2.93 27.13 -10.70
CA VAL A 994 3.08 27.00 -9.23
C VAL A 994 2.15 25.98 -8.57
N LYS A 995 0.95 25.70 -9.14
CA LYS A 995 -0.11 24.88 -8.50
C LYS A 995 0.43 23.57 -7.94
N GLN A 996 1.14 22.78 -8.76
CA GLN A 996 1.57 21.43 -8.36
C GLN A 996 2.56 21.46 -7.19
N THR A 997 3.47 22.43 -7.16
CA THR A 997 4.45 22.54 -6.07
C THR A 997 3.82 23.03 -4.78
N VAL A 998 2.95 24.05 -4.82
CA VAL A 998 2.19 24.51 -3.64
C VAL A 998 1.34 23.37 -3.07
N MET A 999 0.62 22.65 -3.93
CA MET A 999 -0.23 21.51 -3.56
C MET A 999 0.55 20.32 -2.97
N THR A 1000 1.83 20.15 -3.29
CA THR A 1000 2.61 18.95 -2.89
C THR A 1000 3.71 19.19 -1.87
N VAL A 1001 4.11 20.44 -1.61
CA VAL A 1001 5.03 20.79 -0.50
C VAL A 1001 4.43 20.38 0.86
N VAL A 1002 3.12 20.56 1.07
CA VAL A 1002 2.41 20.07 2.28
C VAL A 1002 2.42 18.54 2.44
N TYR A 1003 2.69 17.79 1.36
CA TYR A 1003 2.84 16.33 1.38
C TYR A 1003 4.32 15.89 1.34
N GLY A 1004 5.26 16.80 1.64
CA GLY A 1004 6.68 16.49 1.82
C GLY A 1004 7.57 16.65 0.59
N VAL A 1005 7.08 17.27 -0.50
CA VAL A 1005 7.92 17.52 -1.69
C VAL A 1005 9.07 18.48 -1.36
N THR A 1006 10.29 18.03 -1.66
CA THR A 1006 11.52 18.81 -1.47
C THR A 1006 11.75 19.81 -2.62
N ARG A 1007 12.67 20.76 -2.43
CA ARG A 1007 13.07 21.72 -3.49
C ARG A 1007 13.47 21.03 -4.80
N TYR A 1008 14.07 19.84 -4.76
CA TYR A 1008 14.41 19.07 -5.97
C TYR A 1008 13.18 18.53 -6.70
N GLY A 1009 12.19 18.02 -5.96
CA GLY A 1009 10.92 17.57 -6.53
C GLY A 1009 10.09 18.73 -7.09
N GLY A 1010 10.01 19.86 -6.36
CA GLY A 1010 9.36 21.08 -6.84
C GLY A 1010 10.02 21.62 -8.11
N ARG A 1011 11.36 21.64 -8.17
CA ARG A 1011 12.11 22.01 -9.39
C ARG A 1011 11.73 21.15 -10.58
N LEU A 1012 11.59 19.82 -10.43
CA LEU A 1012 11.17 18.92 -11.52
C LEU A 1012 9.71 19.15 -11.97
N GLN A 1013 8.81 19.47 -11.03
CA GLN A 1013 7.42 19.82 -11.36
C GLN A 1013 7.34 21.12 -12.16
N MET A 1014 8.05 22.16 -11.70
CA MET A 1014 8.14 23.44 -12.40
C MET A 1014 8.83 23.30 -13.76
N GLU A 1015 9.93 22.53 -13.85
CA GLU A 1015 10.60 22.22 -15.12
C GLU A 1015 9.63 21.58 -16.12
N LYS A 1016 8.84 20.58 -15.70
CA LYS A 1016 7.82 19.98 -16.58
C LYS A 1016 6.79 21.02 -17.05
N ARG A 1017 6.30 21.88 -16.15
CA ARG A 1017 5.25 22.88 -16.46
C ARG A 1017 5.74 24.05 -17.31
N LEU A 1018 7.04 24.36 -17.29
CA LEU A 1018 7.65 25.36 -18.18
C LEU A 1018 7.87 24.78 -19.59
N LYS A 1019 8.23 23.50 -19.71
CA LYS A 1019 8.32 22.73 -20.98
C LYS A 1019 6.97 22.39 -21.61
N GLU A 1020 5.89 23.01 -21.13
CA GLU A 1020 4.53 22.97 -21.69
C GLU A 1020 4.10 24.36 -22.19
N ILE A 1021 5.07 25.26 -22.42
CA ILE A 1021 4.88 26.63 -22.90
C ILE A 1021 5.82 26.82 -24.10
N ASP A 1022 5.28 26.84 -25.32
CA ASP A 1022 6.09 26.86 -26.55
C ASP A 1022 6.91 28.16 -26.71
N GLU A 1023 6.50 29.23 -26.03
CA GLU A 1023 7.19 30.54 -25.98
C GLU A 1023 8.35 30.58 -24.95
N PHE A 1024 8.50 29.56 -24.10
CA PHE A 1024 9.50 29.56 -23.03
C PHE A 1024 10.89 29.13 -23.54
N PRO A 1025 11.97 29.89 -23.28
CA PRO A 1025 13.32 29.49 -23.68
C PRO A 1025 13.87 28.37 -22.79
N GLU A 1026 13.97 27.15 -23.34
CA GLU A 1026 14.48 25.93 -22.68
C GLU A 1026 15.95 25.98 -22.22
#